data_AF-A0A942H4T3-F1
#
_entry.id   AF-A0A942H4T3-F1
#
_cell.length_a   1.000
_cell.length_b   1.000
_cell.length_c   1.000
_cell.angle_alpha   90.00
_cell.angle_beta   90.00
_cell.angle_gamma   90.00
#
_symmetry.space_group_name_H-M   'P 1'
#
loop_
_entity.id
_entity.type
_entity.pdbx_description
1 polymer ?
#
loop_
_entity_poly.entity_id
_entity_poly.type
_entity_poly.pdbx_seq_one_letter_code
_entity_poly.pdbx_strand_id
1 'polypeptide(L)'
;MWVSARVVSVLLGWIIITIFEGYAQTVPLPSTQRADRFGIYNWGVDYAAYPAGTPDRLNWAADKVAALGSRTIRIAMPGDIYQVNTPSITDLAQIAATPAYDKLFSDARFQTYILTAYSASDLQSNWCDGFSLEEYYATRDECARLGEYLLSNPRFAGKTFIILNWEGDNAMSAFANKQTIWDAYTAWIQARADGVKEARQRQPNSTARIFSGLEFNQVRSQAGAPCGTAVTDRVANDPLRHRCVIDYVAPRVNVDYYAYSAWQTLITAAWQERDFKTALNQDLKFALNQVRSKRASIQEQNFLLGEYGFHRSSWGESAVANLVNATFDAIEAPDAFKVSYAIYWQIIDNTPSYLNGDEGLGLYRSRHNQFTLTRAGLAWQKRIAGQPVTPFEQRPLIRIAENQITRSISGAYTPFSFAPRLPLNLNSQTETTITEQRIRIEALNQNGKFSPSNNAVKVEQGIRQYALPRDLPILYSESESQIEVGLPATLRPGSAVIYVNDRDGIESNTQRIELVCQSCPNIASAEDTGRRLGELHPGSILTLSGRNFSAANNTVMIEQQDAQGRPQRFTLPRDEVWQESTNKITARLPLTLLPQKLAIAVVINQQGNESNEFALWITPECPACAPALRAAQGIINRADQSETLYAGANVVIRGERFSTSGNKVVIEQAQRRTILASGAGWSESPTQIITSLPSSLLPGFAVIYIVDAQGRESRAQAIHISQVQTQRSTDPR
;
A
#
# COMPACT_ATOMS: atom_id res chain seq x y z
N MET A 1 -18.88 10.55 83.37
CA MET A 1 -17.51 10.84 82.85
C MET A 1 -17.69 11.62 81.56
N TRP A 2 -17.20 12.85 81.53
CA TRP A 2 -17.37 13.82 80.45
C TRP A 2 -16.45 13.51 79.26
N VAL A 3 -16.97 13.50 78.01
CA VAL A 3 -16.26 14.00 76.82
C VAL A 3 -17.26 14.54 75.79
N SER A 4 -16.96 15.74 75.31
CA SER A 4 -17.68 16.63 74.39
C SER A 4 -17.70 16.13 72.93
N ALA A 5 -18.85 16.20 72.26
CA ALA A 5 -19.00 16.04 70.81
C ALA A 5 -18.99 17.42 70.11
N ARG A 6 -18.03 17.64 69.20
CA ARG A 6 -18.02 18.79 68.28
C ARG A 6 -18.68 18.39 66.97
N VAL A 7 -19.71 19.14 66.57
CA VAL A 7 -20.32 19.09 65.24
C VAL A 7 -19.44 19.89 64.27
N VAL A 8 -18.96 19.25 63.20
CA VAL A 8 -18.30 19.91 62.07
C VAL A 8 -19.30 19.96 60.93
N SER A 9 -19.76 21.17 60.59
CA SER A 9 -20.55 21.43 59.39
C SER A 9 -19.64 21.46 58.16
N VAL A 10 -19.80 20.49 57.25
CA VAL A 10 -19.14 20.46 55.94
C VAL A 10 -20.04 21.17 54.94
N LEU A 11 -19.59 22.34 54.47
CA LEU A 11 -20.18 23.07 53.34
C LEU A 11 -19.86 22.30 52.03
N LEU A 12 -20.86 21.64 51.46
CA LEU A 12 -20.85 21.08 50.11
C LEU A 12 -20.98 22.23 49.09
N GLY A 13 -19.84 22.72 48.60
CA GLY A 13 -19.78 23.60 47.44
C GLY A 13 -20.10 22.81 46.17
N TRP A 14 -21.23 23.14 45.54
CA TRP A 14 -21.59 22.65 44.20
C TRP A 14 -20.63 23.27 43.17
N ILE A 15 -19.62 22.52 42.74
CA ILE A 15 -18.85 22.87 41.55
C ILE A 15 -19.73 22.52 40.34
N ILE A 16 -20.35 23.54 39.75
CA ILE A 16 -20.95 23.44 38.42
C ILE A 16 -19.78 23.29 37.44
N ILE A 17 -19.48 22.05 37.05
CA ILE A 17 -18.63 21.77 35.90
C ILE A 17 -19.46 22.14 34.67
N THR A 18 -19.32 23.38 34.19
CA THR A 18 -19.84 23.76 32.88
C THR A 18 -19.02 23.00 31.84
N ILE A 19 -19.57 21.88 31.36
CA ILE A 19 -18.99 21.15 30.23
C ILE A 19 -19.13 22.06 29.02
N PHE A 20 -18.04 22.71 28.60
CA PHE A 20 -17.99 23.51 27.39
C PHE A 20 -18.10 22.59 26.15
N GLU A 21 -19.34 22.24 25.76
CA GLU A 21 -19.65 21.57 24.48
C GLU A 21 -19.48 22.50 23.25
N GLY A 22 -18.94 23.71 23.43
CA GLY A 22 -19.11 24.83 22.50
C GLY A 22 -18.15 24.96 21.30
N TYR A 23 -17.28 23.99 20.99
CA TYR A 23 -16.24 24.20 19.95
C TYR A 23 -16.15 23.10 18.88
N ALA A 24 -17.15 22.22 18.76
CA ALA A 24 -17.20 21.28 17.65
C ALA A 24 -17.56 22.04 16.35
N GLN A 25 -16.63 22.17 15.42
CA GLN A 25 -16.95 22.64 14.07
C GLN A 25 -17.85 21.58 13.41
N THR A 26 -19.08 21.96 13.07
CA THR A 26 -20.00 21.08 12.37
C THR A 26 -19.43 20.75 11.00
N VAL A 27 -19.36 19.46 10.66
CA VAL A 27 -19.03 19.02 9.31
C VAL A 27 -20.03 19.63 8.33
N PRO A 28 -19.56 20.42 7.33
CA PRO A 28 -20.45 21.06 6.38
C PRO A 28 -21.18 20.02 5.53
N LEU A 29 -22.34 20.39 5.00
CA LEU A 29 -23.01 19.60 3.97
C LEU A 29 -22.12 19.51 2.71
N PRO A 30 -22.23 18.42 1.92
CA PRO A 30 -21.53 18.30 0.66
C PRO A 30 -21.82 19.50 -0.25
N SER A 31 -20.79 20.07 -0.87
CA SER A 31 -20.97 21.16 -1.83
C SER A 31 -21.77 20.67 -3.05
N THR A 32 -22.70 21.49 -3.54
CA THR A 32 -23.38 21.23 -4.82
C THR A 32 -22.48 21.56 -6.01
N GLN A 33 -21.40 22.33 -5.81
CA GLN A 33 -20.44 22.65 -6.85
C GLN A 33 -19.45 21.50 -7.03
N ARG A 34 -19.45 20.91 -8.24
CA ARG A 34 -18.56 19.79 -8.58
C ARG A 34 -17.09 20.10 -8.30
N ALA A 35 -16.66 21.32 -8.63
CA ALA A 35 -15.29 21.77 -8.43
C ALA A 35 -14.84 21.72 -6.95
N ASP A 36 -15.75 21.87 -5.98
CA ASP A 36 -15.43 21.74 -4.55
C ASP A 36 -15.60 20.32 -4.01
N ARG A 37 -16.52 19.55 -4.59
CA ARG A 37 -16.87 18.20 -4.11
C ARG A 37 -15.92 17.13 -4.66
N PHE A 38 -15.52 17.25 -5.92
CA PHE A 38 -14.68 16.29 -6.61
C PHE A 38 -13.24 16.78 -6.64
N GLY A 39 -12.38 16.06 -5.94
CA GLY A 39 -10.96 16.35 -5.84
C GLY A 39 -10.10 15.35 -6.59
N ILE A 40 -8.82 15.68 -6.73
CA ILE A 40 -7.82 14.79 -7.34
C ILE A 40 -6.65 14.64 -6.38
N TYR A 41 -6.16 13.40 -6.24
CA TYR A 41 -4.93 13.13 -5.51
C TYR A 41 -3.70 13.42 -6.38
N ASN A 42 -2.73 14.15 -5.85
CA ASN A 42 -1.34 14.17 -6.31
C ASN A 42 -0.43 13.35 -5.35
N TRP A 43 -0.14 12.07 -5.64
CA TRP A 43 0.80 11.25 -4.83
C TRP A 43 1.66 10.32 -5.69
N GLY A 44 2.98 10.53 -5.65
CA GLY A 44 3.92 9.51 -6.14
C GLY A 44 3.79 9.33 -7.65
N VAL A 45 3.44 10.44 -8.32
CA VAL A 45 3.26 10.49 -9.76
C VAL A 45 4.60 10.28 -10.47
N ASP A 46 4.54 9.84 -11.72
CA ASP A 46 5.68 9.80 -12.61
C ASP A 46 6.09 11.23 -12.98
N TYR A 47 7.32 11.56 -12.61
CA TYR A 47 7.95 12.84 -12.92
C TYR A 47 8.91 12.72 -14.11
N ALA A 48 8.85 11.67 -14.94
CA ALA A 48 9.68 11.59 -16.14
C ALA A 48 9.45 12.78 -17.09
N ALA A 49 8.22 13.28 -17.17
CA ALA A 49 7.87 14.48 -17.94
C ALA A 49 8.05 15.81 -17.17
N TYR A 50 8.60 15.77 -15.96
CA TYR A 50 8.81 16.96 -15.14
C TYR A 50 9.94 17.81 -15.72
N PRO A 51 9.75 19.13 -15.92
CA PRO A 51 10.77 20.00 -16.50
C PRO A 51 12.08 19.99 -15.68
N ALA A 52 13.21 19.76 -16.35
CA ALA A 52 14.52 19.82 -15.71
C ALA A 52 14.78 21.20 -15.09
N GLY A 53 15.41 21.24 -13.92
CA GLY A 53 15.89 22.48 -13.28
C GLY A 53 14.88 23.19 -12.37
N THR A 54 13.65 22.69 -12.22
CA THR A 54 12.72 23.14 -11.17
C THR A 54 12.74 22.12 -10.02
N PRO A 55 12.73 22.50 -8.73
CA PRO A 55 12.64 21.53 -7.62
C PRO A 55 11.19 21.28 -7.13
N ASP A 56 10.26 22.17 -7.47
CA ASP A 56 8.90 22.19 -6.95
C ASP A 56 7.93 21.27 -7.73
N ARG A 57 8.05 19.96 -7.51
CA ARG A 57 7.17 18.96 -8.13
C ARG A 57 5.74 19.04 -7.60
N LEU A 58 5.57 19.48 -6.35
CA LEU A 58 4.28 19.63 -5.69
C LEU A 58 3.39 20.61 -6.46
N ASN A 59 3.87 21.84 -6.70
CA ASN A 59 3.06 22.85 -7.36
C ASN A 59 2.90 22.60 -8.87
N TRP A 60 3.87 21.96 -9.53
CA TRP A 60 3.71 21.58 -10.93
C TRP A 60 2.55 20.59 -11.15
N ALA A 61 2.42 19.59 -10.29
CA ALA A 61 1.28 18.67 -10.36
C ALA A 61 -0.02 19.33 -9.87
N ALA A 62 0.04 20.25 -8.88
CA ALA A 62 -1.12 21.04 -8.48
C ALA A 62 -1.64 21.93 -9.64
N ASP A 63 -0.77 22.50 -10.46
CA ASP A 63 -1.18 23.24 -11.67
C ASP A 63 -2.02 22.38 -12.61
N LYS A 64 -1.75 21.06 -12.69
CA LYS A 64 -2.53 20.13 -13.50
C LYS A 64 -3.90 19.87 -12.89
N VAL A 65 -3.99 19.73 -11.56
CA VAL A 65 -5.28 19.61 -10.86
C VAL A 65 -6.15 20.83 -11.13
N ALA A 66 -5.57 22.04 -10.98
CA ALA A 66 -6.28 23.29 -11.22
C ALA A 66 -6.71 23.45 -12.70
N ALA A 67 -5.88 23.01 -13.66
CA ALA A 67 -6.22 23.04 -15.08
C ALA A 67 -7.43 22.14 -15.45
N LEU A 68 -7.72 21.13 -14.63
CA LEU A 68 -8.93 20.29 -14.75
C LEU A 68 -10.15 20.89 -14.05
N GLY A 69 -10.00 22.06 -13.41
CA GLY A 69 -11.08 22.82 -12.79
C GLY A 69 -11.44 22.39 -11.37
N SER A 70 -10.72 21.43 -10.77
CA SER A 70 -10.97 21.05 -9.37
C SER A 70 -10.37 22.09 -8.42
N ARG A 71 -11.14 22.46 -7.40
CA ARG A 71 -10.74 23.31 -6.27
C ARG A 71 -10.46 22.49 -5.00
N THR A 72 -10.48 21.16 -5.11
CA THR A 72 -10.17 20.25 -4.01
C THR A 72 -8.99 19.38 -4.41
N ILE A 73 -7.91 19.45 -3.64
CA ILE A 73 -6.70 18.67 -3.90
C ILE A 73 -6.37 17.82 -2.68
N ARG A 74 -5.98 16.57 -2.93
CA ARG A 74 -5.37 15.70 -1.92
C ARG A 74 -3.86 15.57 -2.19
N ILE A 75 -3.06 15.68 -1.14
CA ILE A 75 -1.59 15.58 -1.18
C ILE A 75 -1.10 14.76 0.01
N ALA A 76 0.10 14.19 -0.09
CA ALA A 76 0.79 13.56 1.04
C ALA A 76 1.73 14.56 1.74
N MET A 77 2.00 14.36 3.04
CA MET A 77 2.92 15.21 3.80
C MET A 77 3.52 14.41 4.97
N PRO A 78 4.82 14.53 5.28
CA PRO A 78 5.88 14.86 4.35
C PRO A 78 6.02 13.71 3.38
N GLY A 79 6.21 14.05 2.12
CA GLY A 79 6.85 13.13 1.22
C GLY A 79 8.02 13.84 0.56
N ASP A 80 9.21 13.24 0.63
CA ASP A 80 10.26 13.50 -0.36
C ASP A 80 9.83 13.07 -1.78
N ILE A 81 8.64 12.48 -1.90
CA ILE A 81 7.96 12.22 -3.18
C ILE A 81 7.86 13.48 -4.06
N TYR A 82 7.85 14.69 -3.47
CA TYR A 82 7.84 15.95 -4.21
C TYR A 82 9.23 16.61 -4.31
N GLN A 83 10.25 16.14 -3.59
CA GLN A 83 11.59 16.74 -3.55
C GLN A 83 11.61 18.23 -3.14
N VAL A 84 10.66 18.65 -2.29
CA VAL A 84 10.53 20.05 -1.83
C VAL A 84 10.92 20.27 -0.37
N ASN A 85 11.16 19.19 0.38
CA ASN A 85 11.50 19.24 1.80
C ASN A 85 13.00 19.02 2.00
N THR A 86 13.61 19.71 2.97
CA THR A 86 14.98 19.42 3.38
C THR A 86 14.99 18.37 4.50
N PRO A 87 16.00 17.47 4.56
CA PRO A 87 16.08 16.45 5.61
C PRO A 87 16.10 16.97 7.05
N SER A 88 16.46 18.25 7.25
CA SER A 88 16.48 18.90 8.57
C SER A 88 15.10 19.21 9.15
N ILE A 89 14.04 19.20 8.34
CA ILE A 89 12.69 19.53 8.78
C ILE A 89 11.96 18.23 9.12
N THR A 90 11.59 18.07 10.39
CA THR A 90 10.95 16.85 10.91
C THR A 90 9.55 17.08 11.47
N ASP A 91 9.13 18.35 11.64
CA ASP A 91 7.83 18.73 12.19
C ASP A 91 6.85 19.15 11.08
N LEU A 92 5.61 18.65 11.13
CA LEU A 92 4.58 18.93 10.13
C LEU A 92 4.26 20.42 9.92
N ALA A 93 4.26 21.24 10.97
CA ALA A 93 3.99 22.68 10.83
C ALA A 93 5.14 23.38 10.08
N GLN A 94 6.38 22.98 10.35
CA GLN A 94 7.54 23.47 9.61
C GLN A 94 7.51 23.05 8.14
N ILE A 95 7.07 21.82 7.82
CA ILE A 95 6.88 21.36 6.44
C ILE A 95 5.82 22.21 5.73
N ALA A 96 4.67 22.44 6.37
CA ALA A 96 3.60 23.29 5.85
C ALA A 96 4.04 24.75 5.64
N ALA A 97 5.05 25.21 6.37
CA ALA A 97 5.64 26.53 6.24
C ALA A 97 6.77 26.63 5.18
N THR A 98 7.17 25.53 4.55
CA THR A 98 8.15 25.60 3.45
C THR A 98 7.57 26.33 2.24
N PRO A 99 8.41 26.97 1.41
CA PRO A 99 7.94 27.76 0.26
C PRO A 99 7.00 27.01 -0.69
N ALA A 100 7.21 25.70 -0.90
CA ALA A 100 6.39 24.90 -1.80
C ALA A 100 4.97 24.66 -1.24
N TYR A 101 4.84 24.24 0.02
CA TYR A 101 3.52 24.02 0.64
C TYR A 101 2.80 25.34 0.90
N ASP A 102 3.53 26.37 1.31
CA ASP A 102 2.96 27.69 1.52
C ASP A 102 2.38 28.29 0.24
N LYS A 103 3.09 28.13 -0.89
CA LYS A 103 2.60 28.48 -2.23
C LYS A 103 1.32 27.71 -2.58
N LEU A 104 1.28 26.40 -2.32
CA LEU A 104 0.10 25.57 -2.60
C LEU A 104 -1.10 26.00 -1.73
N PHE A 105 -0.90 26.21 -0.43
CA PHE A 105 -1.98 26.52 0.52
C PHE A 105 -2.52 27.95 0.38
N SER A 106 -1.73 28.86 -0.18
CA SER A 106 -2.17 30.22 -0.51
C SER A 106 -2.78 30.35 -1.91
N ASP A 107 -2.73 29.30 -2.74
CA ASP A 107 -3.27 29.31 -4.10
C ASP A 107 -4.79 29.54 -4.11
N ALA A 108 -5.22 30.63 -4.74
CA ALA A 108 -6.64 31.01 -4.83
C ALA A 108 -7.50 30.02 -5.62
N ARG A 109 -6.90 29.16 -6.45
CA ARG A 109 -7.62 28.16 -7.25
C ARG A 109 -8.14 27.00 -6.40
N PHE A 110 -7.52 26.72 -5.26
CA PHE A 110 -7.94 25.66 -4.35
C PHE A 110 -8.70 26.21 -3.14
N GLN A 111 -9.71 25.46 -2.69
CA GLN A 111 -10.57 25.82 -1.57
C GLN A 111 -10.48 24.79 -0.44
N THR A 112 -10.23 23.52 -0.80
CA THR A 112 -10.09 22.41 0.15
C THR A 112 -8.78 21.66 -0.12
N TYR A 113 -8.05 21.38 0.95
CA TYR A 113 -6.84 20.59 0.96
C TYR A 113 -7.05 19.37 1.85
N ILE A 114 -6.89 18.18 1.29
CA ILE A 114 -6.89 16.93 2.04
C ILE A 114 -5.43 16.49 2.19
N LEU A 115 -4.97 16.36 3.42
CA LEU A 115 -3.59 16.11 3.76
C LEU A 115 -3.48 14.70 4.30
N THR A 116 -2.90 13.79 3.52
CA THR A 116 -2.43 12.53 4.06
C THR A 116 -1.12 12.79 4.79
N ALA A 117 -1.23 13.07 6.08
CA ALA A 117 -0.12 13.58 6.88
C ALA A 117 0.51 12.47 7.74
N TYR A 118 1.82 12.43 7.86
CA TYR A 118 2.57 11.51 8.74
C TYR A 118 3.65 12.34 9.44
N SER A 119 3.75 12.34 10.77
CA SER A 119 4.95 12.93 11.39
C SER A 119 6.22 12.20 10.94
N ALA A 120 7.41 12.78 11.17
CA ALA A 120 8.66 12.05 10.96
C ALA A 120 8.71 10.73 11.76
N SER A 121 8.08 10.69 12.93
CA SER A 121 7.92 9.46 13.72
C SER A 121 6.88 8.50 13.13
N ASP A 122 5.79 9.00 12.57
CA ASP A 122 4.75 8.17 11.95
C ASP A 122 5.27 7.49 10.67
N LEU A 123 6.21 8.10 9.95
CA LEU A 123 6.87 7.48 8.79
C LEU A 123 7.65 6.21 9.15
N GLN A 124 8.02 6.05 10.42
CA GLN A 124 8.61 4.82 10.94
C GLN A 124 7.55 3.82 11.45
N SER A 125 6.26 4.14 11.28
CA SER A 125 5.15 3.36 11.83
C SER A 125 5.31 3.13 13.33
N ASN A 126 5.58 4.19 14.10
CA ASN A 126 5.76 4.16 15.57
C ASN A 126 4.62 3.52 16.38
N TRP A 127 3.47 3.23 15.78
CA TRP A 127 2.38 2.50 16.43
C TRP A 127 2.46 0.97 16.22
N CYS A 128 3.35 0.48 15.34
CA CYS A 128 3.37 -0.91 14.88
C CYS A 128 4.03 -1.89 15.86
N ASP A 129 4.69 -1.35 16.89
CA ASP A 129 5.34 -2.07 17.98
C ASP A 129 4.75 -1.70 19.36
N GLY A 130 3.56 -1.08 19.38
CA GLY A 130 2.93 -0.48 20.56
C GLY A 130 2.67 1.01 20.32
N PHE A 131 1.98 1.70 21.24
CA PHE A 131 1.87 3.16 21.17
C PHE A 131 1.79 3.72 22.58
N SER A 132 2.89 4.28 23.05
CA SER A 132 3.05 4.78 24.41
C SER A 132 2.27 6.07 24.63
N LEU A 133 2.10 6.43 25.90
CA LEU A 133 1.47 7.71 26.26
C LEU A 133 2.32 8.91 25.83
N GLU A 134 3.65 8.78 25.83
CA GLU A 134 4.55 9.82 25.34
C GLU A 134 4.37 10.04 23.84
N GLU A 135 4.33 8.97 23.05
CA GLU A 135 4.06 9.05 21.61
C GLU A 135 2.67 9.61 21.32
N TYR A 136 1.66 9.23 22.11
CA TYR A 136 0.32 9.82 22.02
C TYR A 136 0.37 11.34 22.14
N TYR A 137 1.03 11.86 23.17
CA TYR A 137 1.12 13.31 23.36
C TYR A 137 1.99 13.98 22.31
N ALA A 138 3.10 13.36 21.89
CA ALA A 138 3.95 13.89 20.83
C ALA A 138 3.17 14.03 19.50
N THR A 139 2.46 12.98 19.08
CA THR A 139 1.62 12.98 17.88
C THR A 139 0.48 14.01 17.99
N ARG A 140 -0.20 14.08 19.15
CA ARG A 140 -1.25 15.07 19.39
C ARG A 140 -0.71 16.49 19.24
N ASP A 141 0.39 16.80 19.93
CA ASP A 141 0.96 18.14 19.97
C ASP A 141 1.49 18.57 18.61
N GLU A 142 2.04 17.65 17.81
CA GLU A 142 2.47 17.94 16.44
C GLU A 142 1.28 18.23 15.52
N CYS A 143 0.21 17.44 15.57
CA CYS A 143 -1.02 17.74 14.85
C CYS A 143 -1.66 19.06 15.30
N ALA A 144 -1.57 19.41 16.59
CA ALA A 144 -2.03 20.70 17.11
C ALA A 144 -1.21 21.86 16.53
N ARG A 145 0.13 21.76 16.51
CA ARG A 145 1.01 22.78 15.90
C ARG A 145 0.75 22.96 14.41
N LEU A 146 0.57 21.87 13.66
CA LEU A 146 0.18 21.96 12.25
C LEU A 146 -1.16 22.68 12.11
N GLY A 147 -2.16 22.27 12.91
CA GLY A 147 -3.48 22.89 12.88
C GLY A 147 -3.46 24.38 13.21
N GLU A 148 -2.69 24.78 14.22
CA GLU A 148 -2.51 26.20 14.57
C GLU A 148 -1.90 26.99 13.44
N TYR A 149 -0.82 26.50 12.81
CA TYR A 149 -0.21 27.17 11.68
C TYR A 149 -1.22 27.39 10.54
N LEU A 150 -2.01 26.37 10.21
CA LEU A 150 -3.02 26.43 9.15
C LEU A 150 -4.18 27.38 9.51
N LEU A 151 -4.59 27.43 10.77
CA LEU A 151 -5.70 28.25 11.24
C LEU A 151 -5.31 29.72 11.51
N SER A 152 -4.08 30.00 11.96
CA SER A 152 -3.65 31.34 12.36
C SER A 152 -3.07 32.16 11.20
N ASN A 153 -2.74 31.53 10.06
CA ASN A 153 -2.16 32.23 8.92
C ASN A 153 -3.26 32.92 8.08
N PRO A 154 -3.30 34.26 8.01
CA PRO A 154 -4.38 34.99 7.34
C PRO A 154 -4.43 34.75 5.82
N ARG A 155 -3.35 34.26 5.20
CA ARG A 155 -3.35 33.90 3.77
C ARG A 155 -4.18 32.65 3.47
N PHE A 156 -4.49 31.86 4.50
CA PHE A 156 -5.34 30.68 4.39
C PHE A 156 -6.79 30.96 4.82
N ALA A 157 -7.16 32.23 4.98
CA ALA A 157 -8.52 32.63 5.29
C ALA A 157 -9.53 31.99 4.33
N GLY A 158 -10.59 31.41 4.90
CA GLY A 158 -11.64 30.72 4.15
C GLY A 158 -11.27 29.32 3.66
N LYS A 159 -10.01 28.88 3.69
CA LYS A 159 -9.60 27.54 3.24
C LYS A 159 -10.10 26.44 4.18
N THR A 160 -10.20 25.21 3.67
CA THR A 160 -10.54 24.03 4.46
C THR A 160 -9.43 22.99 4.37
N PHE A 161 -8.99 22.49 5.52
CA PHE A 161 -7.95 21.46 5.62
C PHE A 161 -8.55 20.20 6.27
N ILE A 162 -8.22 19.03 5.74
CA ILE A 162 -8.65 17.74 6.30
C ILE A 162 -7.42 16.85 6.48
N ILE A 163 -7.07 16.51 7.72
CA ILE A 163 -5.91 15.64 8.02
C ILE A 163 -6.37 14.18 8.05
N LEU A 164 -5.77 13.35 7.20
CA LEU A 164 -6.04 11.91 7.05
C LEU A 164 -4.77 11.07 7.25
N ASN A 165 -4.95 9.79 7.59
CA ASN A 165 -3.98 8.75 7.28
C ASN A 165 -4.19 8.22 5.84
N TRP A 166 -3.30 7.36 5.35
CA TRP A 166 -3.54 6.54 4.16
C TRP A 166 -4.12 5.18 4.57
N GLU A 167 -5.16 4.75 3.87
CA GLU A 167 -5.68 3.37 3.80
C GLU A 167 -5.35 2.47 5.00
N GLY A 168 -6.06 2.67 6.11
CA GLY A 168 -5.69 2.06 7.37
C GLY A 168 -5.64 0.53 7.36
N ASP A 169 -6.46 -0.16 6.55
CA ASP A 169 -6.40 -1.62 6.46
C ASP A 169 -5.11 -2.09 5.74
N ASN A 170 -4.61 -1.31 4.77
CA ASN A 170 -3.32 -1.56 4.14
C ASN A 170 -2.17 -1.33 5.12
N ALA A 171 -2.21 -0.25 5.90
CA ALA A 171 -1.24 0.00 6.96
C ALA A 171 -1.22 -1.14 8.00
N MET A 172 -2.38 -1.68 8.36
CA MET A 172 -2.54 -2.77 9.33
C MET A 172 -2.21 -4.16 8.79
N SER A 173 -2.05 -4.34 7.47
CA SER A 173 -1.99 -5.66 6.83
C SER A 173 -0.88 -6.58 7.38
N ALA A 174 0.29 -6.03 7.70
CA ALA A 174 1.41 -6.79 8.27
C ALA A 174 1.23 -7.16 9.75
N PHE A 175 0.22 -6.60 10.42
CA PHE A 175 -0.04 -6.74 11.86
C PHE A 175 -1.49 -7.14 12.16
N ALA A 176 -2.26 -7.54 11.14
CA ALA A 176 -3.71 -7.73 11.24
C ALA A 176 -4.12 -8.80 12.27
N ASN A 177 -3.22 -9.74 12.57
CA ASN A 177 -3.40 -10.83 13.53
C ASN A 177 -3.02 -10.46 14.98
N LYS A 178 -2.69 -9.20 15.27
CA LYS A 178 -2.16 -8.78 16.57
C LYS A 178 -3.03 -7.73 17.25
N GLN A 179 -3.70 -8.12 18.33
CA GLN A 179 -4.67 -7.29 19.04
C GLN A 179 -4.06 -5.98 19.58
N THR A 180 -2.87 -6.04 20.17
CA THR A 180 -2.21 -4.86 20.76
C THR A 180 -1.94 -3.77 19.72
N ILE A 181 -1.66 -4.15 18.48
CA ILE A 181 -1.40 -3.20 17.39
C ILE A 181 -2.68 -2.55 16.87
N TRP A 182 -3.82 -3.25 16.89
CA TRP A 182 -5.12 -2.62 16.61
C TRP A 182 -5.46 -1.54 17.64
N ASP A 183 -5.12 -1.77 18.91
CA ASP A 183 -5.34 -0.79 19.98
C ASP A 183 -4.36 0.39 19.87
N ALA A 184 -3.08 0.12 19.56
CA ALA A 184 -2.06 1.12 19.28
C ALA A 184 -2.44 2.01 18.09
N TYR A 185 -2.87 1.43 16.97
CA TYR A 185 -3.35 2.16 15.80
C TYR A 185 -4.60 3.01 16.14
N THR A 186 -5.50 2.49 16.97
CA THR A 186 -6.67 3.26 17.44
C THR A 186 -6.24 4.47 18.26
N ALA A 187 -5.28 4.31 19.17
CA ALA A 187 -4.75 5.40 19.98
C ALA A 187 -3.99 6.44 19.12
N TRP A 188 -3.23 5.99 18.12
CA TRP A 188 -2.54 6.86 17.17
C TRP A 188 -3.51 7.74 16.36
N ILE A 189 -4.59 7.16 15.82
CA ILE A 189 -5.64 7.93 15.13
C ILE A 189 -6.33 8.91 16.09
N GLN A 190 -6.60 8.49 17.33
CA GLN A 190 -7.21 9.36 18.33
C GLN A 190 -6.32 10.56 18.70
N ALA A 191 -5.01 10.34 18.87
CA ALA A 191 -4.05 11.42 19.16
C ALA A 191 -4.09 12.52 18.09
N ARG A 192 -4.15 12.12 16.82
CA ARG A 192 -4.24 13.05 15.68
C ARG A 192 -5.55 13.85 15.69
N ALA A 193 -6.66 13.19 16.00
CA ALA A 193 -7.98 13.84 16.13
C ALA A 193 -8.01 14.85 17.28
N ASP A 194 -7.39 14.49 18.42
CA ASP A 194 -7.26 15.37 19.57
C ASP A 194 -6.40 16.61 19.25
N GLY A 195 -5.31 16.45 18.50
CA GLY A 195 -4.47 17.56 18.06
C GLY A 195 -5.25 18.57 17.20
N VAL A 196 -6.07 18.08 16.26
CA VAL A 196 -6.96 18.95 15.46
C VAL A 196 -8.00 19.65 16.33
N LYS A 197 -8.58 18.96 17.32
CA LYS A 197 -9.53 19.56 18.27
C LYS A 197 -8.86 20.67 19.08
N GLU A 198 -7.64 20.44 19.58
CA GLU A 198 -6.86 21.40 20.35
C GLU A 198 -6.51 22.64 19.52
N ALA A 199 -6.08 22.47 18.27
CA ALA A 199 -5.84 23.60 17.36
C ALA A 199 -7.07 24.50 17.17
N ARG A 200 -8.26 23.89 16.98
CA ARG A 200 -9.53 24.62 16.87
C ARG A 200 -9.88 25.41 18.14
N GLN A 201 -9.60 24.83 19.31
CA GLN A 201 -9.82 25.50 20.60
C GLN A 201 -8.87 26.70 20.79
N ARG A 202 -7.64 26.61 20.30
CA ARG A 202 -6.65 27.70 20.34
C ARG A 202 -6.93 28.80 19.30
N GLN A 203 -7.61 28.46 18.20
CA GLN A 203 -7.94 29.39 17.11
C GLN A 203 -9.46 29.48 16.83
N PRO A 204 -10.30 29.83 17.82
CA PRO A 204 -11.77 29.74 17.71
C PRO A 204 -12.38 30.72 16.70
N ASN A 205 -11.66 31.80 16.37
CA ASN A 205 -12.11 32.86 15.46
C ASN A 205 -11.50 32.73 14.05
N SER A 206 -10.81 31.63 13.74
CA SER A 206 -10.24 31.44 12.41
C SER A 206 -11.35 31.31 11.37
N THR A 207 -11.16 31.96 10.22
CA THR A 207 -12.01 31.77 9.04
C THR A 207 -11.55 30.58 8.19
N ALA A 208 -10.33 30.09 8.41
CA ALA A 208 -9.89 28.80 7.92
C ALA A 208 -10.55 27.70 8.77
N ARG A 209 -10.70 26.51 8.18
CA ARG A 209 -11.30 25.35 8.86
C ARG A 209 -10.34 24.18 8.81
N ILE A 210 -10.35 23.38 9.87
CA ILE A 210 -9.55 22.15 9.93
C ILE A 210 -10.39 21.01 10.52
N PHE A 211 -10.26 19.84 9.90
CA PHE A 211 -10.95 18.62 10.30
C PHE A 211 -9.96 17.45 10.37
N SER A 212 -10.26 16.52 11.25
CA SER A 212 -9.58 15.24 11.36
C SER A 212 -10.36 14.18 10.61
N GLY A 213 -9.68 13.19 10.03
CA GLY A 213 -10.34 12.04 9.46
C GLY A 213 -9.54 10.76 9.56
N LEU A 214 -10.27 9.65 9.41
CA LEU A 214 -9.75 8.29 9.37
C LEU A 214 -10.04 7.70 8.00
N GLU A 215 -8.98 7.27 7.30
CA GLU A 215 -9.13 6.51 6.06
C GLU A 215 -9.07 5.00 6.28
N PHE A 216 -10.01 4.29 5.66
CA PHE A 216 -10.09 2.83 5.58
C PHE A 216 -10.30 2.41 4.13
N ASN A 217 -9.94 1.17 3.78
CA ASN A 217 -10.03 0.66 2.42
C ASN A 217 -10.75 -0.70 2.32
N GLN A 218 -11.27 -1.23 3.43
CA GLN A 218 -12.04 -2.48 3.46
C GLN A 218 -13.41 -2.30 4.14
N VAL A 219 -14.46 -2.78 3.47
CA VAL A 219 -15.77 -3.11 4.08
C VAL A 219 -16.02 -4.62 4.15
N ARG A 220 -15.16 -5.38 3.47
CA ARG A 220 -15.03 -6.84 3.58
C ARG A 220 -13.56 -7.18 3.83
N SER A 221 -13.32 -8.09 4.77
CA SER A 221 -11.99 -8.61 5.07
C SER A 221 -11.34 -9.28 3.86
N GLN A 222 -10.04 -9.52 3.94
CA GLN A 222 -9.30 -10.30 2.92
C GLN A 222 -9.86 -11.71 2.69
N ALA A 223 -10.62 -12.26 3.67
CA ALA A 223 -11.31 -13.53 3.54
C ALA A 223 -12.70 -13.42 2.87
N GLY A 224 -13.08 -12.23 2.37
CA GLY A 224 -14.34 -11.97 1.67
C GLY A 224 -15.56 -11.74 2.56
N ALA A 225 -15.48 -12.06 3.86
CA ALA A 225 -16.56 -11.80 4.81
C ALA A 225 -16.69 -10.29 5.12
N PRO A 226 -17.90 -9.76 5.39
CA PRO A 226 -18.08 -8.41 5.90
C PRO A 226 -17.19 -8.13 7.11
N CYS A 227 -16.63 -6.93 7.20
CA CYS A 227 -15.78 -6.55 8.33
C CYS A 227 -16.51 -6.72 9.67
N GLY A 228 -15.81 -7.22 10.68
CA GLY A 228 -16.35 -7.53 12.01
C GLY A 228 -17.16 -8.84 12.09
N THR A 229 -17.24 -9.64 11.02
CA THR A 229 -17.89 -10.96 11.06
C THR A 229 -17.19 -11.86 12.09
N ALA A 230 -17.96 -12.51 12.96
CA ALA A 230 -17.40 -13.38 13.99
C ALA A 230 -16.74 -14.63 13.38
N VAL A 231 -15.53 -14.96 13.86
CA VAL A 231 -14.85 -16.22 13.55
C VAL A 231 -15.44 -17.32 14.45
N THR A 232 -16.02 -18.35 13.83
CA THR A 232 -16.73 -19.45 14.53
C THR A 232 -15.79 -20.36 15.30
N ASP A 233 -14.69 -20.79 14.68
CA ASP A 233 -13.63 -21.58 15.33
C ASP A 233 -12.36 -20.74 15.50
N ARG A 234 -12.27 -20.08 16.66
CA ARG A 234 -11.14 -19.22 17.06
C ARG A 234 -9.90 -19.98 17.52
N VAL A 235 -9.99 -21.31 17.64
CA VAL A 235 -8.84 -22.16 17.98
C VAL A 235 -8.19 -22.65 16.70
N ALA A 236 -8.98 -23.02 15.68
CA ALA A 236 -8.46 -23.42 14.39
C ALA A 236 -8.07 -22.24 13.48
N ASN A 237 -8.66 -21.05 13.68
CA ASN A 237 -8.42 -19.88 12.84
C ASN A 237 -8.00 -18.65 13.65
N ASP A 238 -7.36 -17.71 12.96
CA ASP A 238 -7.07 -16.38 13.50
C ASP A 238 -8.39 -15.69 13.92
N PRO A 239 -8.57 -15.36 15.22
CA PRO A 239 -9.77 -14.68 15.71
C PRO A 239 -9.95 -13.27 15.15
N LEU A 240 -8.90 -12.68 14.55
CA LEU A 240 -8.91 -11.34 13.96
C LEU A 240 -9.05 -11.35 12.42
N ARG A 241 -9.18 -12.52 11.79
CA ARG A 241 -9.22 -12.69 10.32
C ARG A 241 -10.25 -11.82 9.58
N HIS A 242 -11.33 -11.43 10.25
CA HIS A 242 -12.40 -10.61 9.67
C HIS A 242 -12.42 -9.17 10.17
N ARG A 243 -11.40 -8.76 10.94
CA ARG A 243 -11.29 -7.40 11.46
C ARG A 243 -10.78 -6.45 10.39
N CYS A 244 -11.36 -5.26 10.36
CA CYS A 244 -10.98 -4.13 9.54
C CYS A 244 -10.98 -2.84 10.37
N VAL A 245 -10.46 -1.77 9.80
CA VAL A 245 -10.47 -0.44 10.40
C VAL A 245 -11.90 0.06 10.63
N ILE A 246 -12.83 -0.24 9.72
CA ILE A 246 -14.20 0.27 9.80
C ILE A 246 -15.05 -0.33 10.95
N ASP A 247 -14.82 -1.59 11.35
CA ASP A 247 -15.54 -2.20 12.49
C ASP A 247 -14.80 -2.01 13.82
N TYR A 248 -13.47 -1.95 13.78
CA TYR A 248 -12.67 -1.85 14.99
C TYR A 248 -12.30 -0.41 15.36
N VAL A 249 -11.58 0.30 14.49
CA VAL A 249 -10.98 1.59 14.81
C VAL A 249 -12.02 2.70 14.72
N ALA A 250 -12.75 2.77 13.60
CA ALA A 250 -13.65 3.87 13.29
C ALA A 250 -14.71 4.17 14.38
N PRO A 251 -15.35 3.16 15.02
CA PRO A 251 -16.31 3.42 16.08
C PRO A 251 -15.67 3.87 17.42
N ARG A 252 -14.34 3.80 17.56
CA ARG A 252 -13.59 4.08 18.79
C ARG A 252 -12.83 5.40 18.77
N VAL A 253 -12.75 6.07 17.62
CA VAL A 253 -12.03 7.34 17.47
C VAL A 253 -12.98 8.51 17.22
N ASN A 254 -12.64 9.69 17.72
CA ASN A 254 -13.43 10.91 17.59
C ASN A 254 -13.00 11.80 16.42
N VAL A 255 -12.91 11.22 15.22
CA VAL A 255 -12.64 11.96 13.98
C VAL A 255 -13.88 12.69 13.45
N ASP A 256 -13.67 13.73 12.65
CA ASP A 256 -14.74 14.49 11.98
C ASP A 256 -15.20 13.78 10.68
N TYR A 257 -14.26 13.21 9.92
CA TYR A 257 -14.51 12.50 8.66
C TYR A 257 -14.07 11.03 8.66
N TYR A 258 -14.77 10.20 7.89
CA TYR A 258 -14.41 8.82 7.55
C TYR A 258 -14.20 8.74 6.04
N ALA A 259 -12.96 8.52 5.64
CA ALA A 259 -12.56 8.42 4.25
C ALA A 259 -12.59 6.95 3.80
N TYR A 260 -13.41 6.63 2.81
CA TYR A 260 -13.42 5.30 2.22
C TYR A 260 -12.61 5.29 0.93
N SER A 261 -11.48 4.60 0.93
CA SER A 261 -10.80 4.22 -0.31
C SER A 261 -11.57 3.08 -0.98
N ALA A 262 -12.35 3.43 -2.00
CA ALA A 262 -13.44 2.63 -2.53
C ALA A 262 -13.03 1.65 -3.64
N TRP A 263 -11.74 1.30 -3.72
CA TRP A 263 -11.23 0.32 -4.69
C TRP A 263 -12.00 -1.01 -4.61
N GLN A 264 -12.19 -1.54 -3.39
CA GLN A 264 -12.89 -2.81 -3.20
C GLN A 264 -14.31 -2.80 -3.80
N THR A 265 -15.09 -1.74 -3.57
CA THR A 265 -16.46 -1.64 -4.09
C THR A 265 -16.50 -1.41 -5.59
N LEU A 266 -15.78 -0.40 -6.08
CA LEU A 266 -15.90 0.04 -7.48
C LEU A 266 -15.29 -0.95 -8.45
N ILE A 267 -14.14 -1.54 -8.11
CA ILE A 267 -13.50 -2.54 -8.97
C ILE A 267 -14.37 -3.80 -9.02
N THR A 268 -14.90 -4.26 -7.88
CA THR A 268 -15.84 -5.40 -7.86
C THR A 268 -17.09 -5.12 -8.67
N ALA A 269 -17.67 -3.91 -8.53
CA ALA A 269 -18.85 -3.53 -9.28
C ALA A 269 -18.57 -3.47 -10.79
N ALA A 270 -17.42 -2.92 -11.19
CA ALA A 270 -17.03 -2.85 -12.60
C ALA A 270 -16.87 -4.25 -13.22
N TRP A 271 -16.18 -5.16 -12.52
CA TRP A 271 -16.00 -6.55 -13.00
C TRP A 271 -17.30 -7.36 -13.08
N GLN A 272 -18.26 -7.05 -12.21
CA GLN A 272 -19.55 -7.74 -12.15
C GLN A 272 -20.65 -6.99 -12.91
N GLU A 273 -20.31 -5.93 -13.63
CA GLU A 273 -21.26 -5.05 -14.33
C GLU A 273 -22.40 -4.56 -13.43
N ARG A 274 -22.14 -4.36 -12.14
CA ARG A 274 -23.11 -3.88 -11.16
C ARG A 274 -23.21 -2.35 -11.22
N ASP A 275 -24.41 -1.86 -10.94
CA ASP A 275 -24.66 -0.42 -10.75
C ASP A 275 -23.79 0.16 -9.61
N PHE A 276 -22.99 1.18 -9.94
CA PHE A 276 -22.05 1.80 -9.00
C PHE A 276 -22.77 2.51 -7.85
N LYS A 277 -23.92 3.15 -8.12
CA LYS A 277 -24.71 3.82 -7.07
C LYS A 277 -25.16 2.82 -6.02
N THR A 278 -25.73 1.70 -6.45
CA THR A 278 -26.21 0.64 -5.57
C THR A 278 -25.06 0.04 -4.76
N ALA A 279 -23.94 -0.28 -5.41
CA ALA A 279 -22.77 -0.85 -4.73
C ALA A 279 -22.18 0.11 -3.68
N LEU A 280 -21.94 1.37 -4.05
CA LEU A 280 -21.45 2.40 -3.11
C LEU A 280 -22.43 2.65 -1.96
N ASN A 281 -23.73 2.77 -2.25
CA ASN A 281 -24.74 2.98 -1.22
C ASN A 281 -24.78 1.83 -0.20
N GLN A 282 -24.65 0.58 -0.66
CA GLN A 282 -24.64 -0.59 0.22
C GLN A 282 -23.42 -0.56 1.16
N ASP A 283 -22.22 -0.38 0.61
CA ASP A 283 -20.97 -0.47 1.37
C ASP A 283 -20.78 0.76 2.28
N LEU A 284 -21.17 1.97 1.85
CA LEU A 284 -21.15 3.17 2.70
C LEU A 284 -22.21 3.13 3.81
N LYS A 285 -23.41 2.58 3.56
CA LYS A 285 -24.41 2.37 4.63
C LYS A 285 -23.92 1.35 5.65
N PHE A 286 -23.27 0.28 5.20
CA PHE A 286 -22.62 -0.65 6.11
C PHE A 286 -21.57 0.07 6.97
N ALA A 287 -20.68 0.84 6.37
CA ALA A 287 -19.65 1.62 7.08
C ALA A 287 -20.26 2.62 8.09
N LEU A 288 -21.30 3.36 7.69
CA LEU A 288 -22.05 4.25 8.57
C LEU A 288 -22.65 3.52 9.77
N ASN A 289 -23.24 2.34 9.55
CA ASN A 289 -23.83 1.54 10.62
C ASN A 289 -22.77 1.02 11.61
N GLN A 290 -21.59 0.62 11.12
CA GLN A 290 -20.48 0.22 11.99
C GLN A 290 -20.08 1.37 12.93
N VAL A 291 -19.90 2.57 12.39
CA VAL A 291 -19.55 3.76 13.19
C VAL A 291 -20.67 4.13 14.16
N ARG A 292 -21.93 4.14 13.71
CA ARG A 292 -23.09 4.50 14.54
C ARG A 292 -23.34 3.54 15.70
N SER A 293 -22.81 2.33 15.67
CA SER A 293 -22.88 1.40 16.80
C SER A 293 -22.31 1.98 18.10
N LYS A 294 -21.39 2.95 18.00
CA LYS A 294 -20.81 3.67 19.15
C LYS A 294 -20.91 5.20 19.04
N ARG A 295 -21.08 5.74 17.83
CA ARG A 295 -21.16 7.19 17.57
C ARG A 295 -22.44 7.55 16.82
N ALA A 296 -23.58 7.52 17.51
CA ALA A 296 -24.91 7.71 16.92
C ALA A 296 -25.11 9.05 16.19
N SER A 297 -24.35 10.09 16.55
CA SER A 297 -24.43 11.43 15.94
C SER A 297 -23.87 11.50 14.53
N ILE A 298 -23.06 10.53 14.10
CA ILE A 298 -22.45 10.51 12.77
C ILE A 298 -23.52 10.42 11.68
N GLN A 299 -23.34 11.19 10.61
CA GLN A 299 -24.25 11.27 9.47
C GLN A 299 -23.52 10.94 8.16
N GLU A 300 -24.25 10.85 7.05
CA GLU A 300 -23.66 10.56 5.74
C GLU A 300 -22.60 11.60 5.33
N GLN A 301 -22.82 12.89 5.65
CA GLN A 301 -21.84 13.94 5.34
C GLN A 301 -20.50 13.78 6.07
N ASN A 302 -20.43 12.99 7.14
CA ASN A 302 -19.15 12.65 7.77
C ASN A 302 -18.33 11.67 6.93
N PHE A 303 -18.84 11.12 5.83
CA PHE A 303 -18.07 10.25 4.95
C PHE A 303 -17.58 10.98 3.70
N LEU A 304 -16.46 10.52 3.18
CA LEU A 304 -15.93 10.92 1.88
C LEU A 304 -15.42 9.68 1.14
N LEU A 305 -15.42 9.72 -0.20
CA LEU A 305 -14.65 8.75 -0.98
C LEU A 305 -13.21 9.26 -1.01
N GLY A 306 -12.37 8.67 -0.15
CA GLY A 306 -11.01 9.09 0.10
C GLY A 306 -10.11 8.86 -1.09
N GLU A 307 -10.35 7.76 -1.80
CA GLU A 307 -9.72 7.41 -3.05
C GLU A 307 -10.70 6.58 -3.88
N TYR A 308 -10.70 6.82 -5.19
CA TYR A 308 -11.26 5.91 -6.18
C TYR A 308 -10.54 6.08 -7.50
N GLY A 309 -10.45 5.03 -8.30
CA GLY A 309 -9.83 5.06 -9.60
C GLY A 309 -10.06 3.77 -10.37
N PHE A 310 -9.52 3.70 -11.57
CA PHE A 310 -9.58 2.51 -12.41
C PHE A 310 -8.29 2.40 -13.22
N HIS A 311 -7.67 1.22 -13.20
CA HIS A 311 -6.45 0.90 -13.94
C HIS A 311 -6.73 0.84 -15.45
N ARG A 312 -6.13 1.75 -16.23
CA ARG A 312 -6.16 1.63 -17.70
C ARG A 312 -5.53 0.32 -18.16
N SER A 313 -4.57 -0.21 -17.41
CA SER A 313 -3.99 -1.53 -17.67
C SER A 313 -5.02 -2.67 -17.64
N SER A 314 -6.13 -2.53 -16.92
CA SER A 314 -7.17 -3.56 -16.84
C SER A 314 -8.31 -3.33 -17.84
N TRP A 315 -8.74 -2.07 -18.03
CA TRP A 315 -9.94 -1.75 -18.81
C TRP A 315 -9.69 -1.00 -20.11
N GLY A 316 -8.49 -0.45 -20.33
CA GLY A 316 -8.21 0.47 -21.42
C GLY A 316 -8.74 1.88 -21.17
N GLU A 317 -8.20 2.84 -21.91
CA GLU A 317 -8.39 4.26 -21.63
C GLU A 317 -9.85 4.72 -21.78
N SER A 318 -10.52 4.22 -22.82
CA SER A 318 -11.92 4.57 -23.12
C SER A 318 -12.90 4.03 -22.09
N ALA A 319 -12.70 2.79 -21.64
CA ALA A 319 -13.57 2.20 -20.62
C ALA A 319 -13.37 2.90 -19.27
N VAL A 320 -12.13 3.21 -18.88
CA VAL A 320 -11.86 3.99 -17.66
C VAL A 320 -12.56 5.34 -17.71
N ALA A 321 -12.55 6.05 -18.85
CA ALA A 321 -13.28 7.31 -19.00
C ALA A 321 -14.79 7.17 -18.76
N ASN A 322 -15.39 6.09 -19.27
CA ASN A 322 -16.80 5.78 -19.05
C ASN A 322 -17.10 5.41 -17.59
N LEU A 323 -16.21 4.66 -16.92
CA LEU A 323 -16.33 4.30 -15.51
C LEU A 323 -16.20 5.54 -14.59
N VAL A 324 -15.30 6.47 -14.93
CA VAL A 324 -15.22 7.78 -14.26
C VAL A 324 -16.54 8.53 -14.39
N ASN A 325 -17.10 8.62 -15.60
CA ASN A 325 -18.41 9.25 -15.81
C ASN A 325 -19.53 8.58 -15.00
N ALA A 326 -19.60 7.25 -15.00
CA ALA A 326 -20.57 6.50 -14.20
C ALA A 326 -20.42 6.74 -12.69
N THR A 327 -19.20 6.98 -12.21
CA THR A 327 -18.95 7.29 -10.80
C THR A 327 -19.47 8.69 -10.42
N PHE A 328 -19.34 9.69 -11.31
CA PHE A 328 -20.01 10.98 -11.11
C PHE A 328 -21.54 10.80 -11.00
N ASP A 329 -22.15 10.06 -11.93
CA ASP A 329 -23.59 9.82 -11.91
C ASP A 329 -24.03 9.11 -10.62
N ALA A 330 -23.25 8.13 -10.14
CA ALA A 330 -23.52 7.41 -8.90
C ALA A 330 -23.48 8.31 -7.65
N ILE A 331 -22.57 9.29 -7.60
CA ILE A 331 -22.38 10.19 -6.44
C ILE A 331 -23.35 11.38 -6.45
N GLU A 332 -23.82 11.77 -7.64
CA GLU A 332 -24.70 12.92 -7.85
C GLU A 332 -26.18 12.56 -7.86
N ALA A 333 -26.52 11.27 -7.95
CA ALA A 333 -27.91 10.85 -7.95
C ALA A 333 -28.70 11.37 -6.72
N PRO A 334 -29.99 11.71 -6.86
CA PRO A 334 -30.79 12.24 -5.76
C PRO A 334 -30.83 11.33 -4.53
N ASP A 335 -30.80 10.02 -4.72
CA ASP A 335 -30.81 8.96 -3.69
C ASP A 335 -29.42 8.38 -3.39
N ALA A 336 -28.35 8.99 -3.91
CA ALA A 336 -26.97 8.62 -3.55
C ALA A 336 -26.66 8.96 -2.09
N PHE A 337 -25.80 8.16 -1.48
CA PHE A 337 -25.18 8.44 -0.19
C PHE A 337 -24.45 9.79 -0.23
N LYS A 338 -24.71 10.66 0.76
CA LYS A 338 -24.27 12.06 0.76
C LYS A 338 -22.82 12.24 1.22
N VAL A 339 -21.87 11.67 0.48
CA VAL A 339 -20.44 11.90 0.72
C VAL A 339 -20.06 13.36 0.50
N SER A 340 -19.25 13.92 1.42
CA SER A 340 -18.80 15.32 1.39
C SER A 340 -17.81 15.61 0.28
N TYR A 341 -16.91 14.66 0.02
CA TYR A 341 -15.89 14.75 -1.02
C TYR A 341 -15.74 13.41 -1.73
N ALA A 342 -15.29 13.44 -2.97
CA ALA A 342 -14.88 12.26 -3.72
C ALA A 342 -13.56 12.55 -4.44
N ILE A 343 -12.52 11.79 -4.11
CA ILE A 343 -11.16 12.06 -4.56
C ILE A 343 -10.70 10.99 -5.55
N TYR A 344 -10.45 11.42 -6.78
CA TYR A 344 -9.93 10.54 -7.82
C TYR A 344 -8.44 10.30 -7.64
N TRP A 345 -8.05 9.03 -7.71
CA TRP A 345 -6.68 8.58 -7.81
C TRP A 345 -6.36 8.31 -9.30
N GLN A 346 -5.57 9.14 -9.98
CA GLN A 346 -4.91 10.36 -9.49
C GLN A 346 -4.57 11.35 -10.63
N ILE A 347 -3.83 12.44 -10.37
CA ILE A 347 -3.59 13.48 -11.40
C ILE A 347 -2.71 13.00 -12.56
N ILE A 348 -1.62 12.31 -12.28
CA ILE A 348 -0.66 11.80 -13.27
C ILE A 348 -0.41 10.32 -12.92
N ASP A 349 -0.09 9.49 -13.89
CA ASP A 349 0.27 8.08 -13.63
C ASP A 349 1.28 7.95 -12.50
N ASN A 350 1.21 6.87 -11.72
CA ASN A 350 2.23 6.58 -10.72
C ASN A 350 3.59 6.39 -11.41
N THR A 351 4.67 6.69 -10.68
CA THR A 351 6.01 6.25 -11.14
C THR A 351 5.97 4.74 -11.40
N PRO A 352 6.38 4.25 -12.59
CA PRO A 352 6.37 2.83 -12.89
C PRO A 352 7.12 2.04 -11.82
N SER A 353 6.48 1.02 -11.26
CA SER A 353 7.13 0.08 -10.35
C SER A 353 7.58 -1.16 -11.11
N TYR A 354 8.75 -1.71 -10.78
CA TYR A 354 9.30 -2.87 -11.48
C TYR A 354 8.39 -4.12 -11.46
N LEU A 355 7.48 -4.23 -10.49
CA LEU A 355 6.65 -5.43 -10.29
C LEU A 355 5.22 -5.31 -10.80
N ASN A 356 4.59 -4.14 -10.66
CA ASN A 356 3.15 -4.04 -10.88
C ASN A 356 2.79 -3.61 -12.31
N GLY A 357 3.79 -3.42 -13.19
CA GLY A 357 3.57 -2.66 -14.42
C GLY A 357 3.12 -1.24 -14.09
N ASP A 358 2.92 -0.40 -15.10
CA ASP A 358 2.21 0.85 -14.87
C ASP A 358 0.70 0.63 -15.07
N GLU A 359 -0.02 0.72 -13.95
CA GLU A 359 -1.46 0.54 -13.89
C GLU A 359 -2.24 1.60 -14.68
N GLY A 360 -1.64 2.75 -14.95
CA GLY A 360 -2.24 3.83 -15.74
C GLY A 360 -3.43 4.46 -15.02
N LEU A 361 -3.17 5.04 -13.85
CA LEU A 361 -4.19 5.63 -12.97
C LEU A 361 -4.40 7.14 -13.15
N GLY A 362 -3.54 7.82 -13.90
CA GLY A 362 -3.52 9.27 -14.02
C GLY A 362 -4.60 9.85 -14.93
N LEU A 363 -5.17 11.00 -14.59
CA LEU A 363 -5.90 11.85 -15.54
C LEU A 363 -4.98 12.40 -16.63
N TYR A 364 -3.69 12.51 -16.34
CA TYR A 364 -2.60 12.67 -17.29
C TYR A 364 -1.74 11.41 -17.34
N ARG A 365 -1.29 11.08 -18.53
CA ARG A 365 -0.29 10.05 -18.75
C ARG A 365 1.08 10.71 -18.84
N SER A 366 2.05 10.18 -18.11
CA SER A 366 3.48 10.49 -18.26
C SER A 366 4.17 9.18 -18.61
N ARG A 367 4.39 8.89 -19.90
CA ARG A 367 5.10 7.69 -20.34
C ARG A 367 5.76 7.94 -21.68
N HIS A 368 6.87 7.27 -21.97
CA HIS A 368 7.56 7.34 -23.28
C HIS A 368 7.88 8.78 -23.72
N ASN A 369 8.25 9.66 -22.77
CA ASN A 369 8.43 11.11 -22.98
C ASN A 369 7.18 11.86 -23.50
N GLN A 370 5.99 11.27 -23.33
CA GLN A 370 4.72 11.89 -23.63
C GLN A 370 4.02 12.29 -22.34
N PHE A 371 3.55 13.54 -22.30
CA PHE A 371 2.71 14.06 -21.24
C PHE A 371 1.37 14.51 -21.83
N THR A 372 0.36 13.65 -21.75
CA THR A 372 -0.92 13.86 -22.45
C THR A 372 -2.10 13.70 -21.50
N LEU A 373 -3.15 14.49 -21.72
CA LEU A 373 -4.42 14.32 -21.01
C LEU A 373 -5.08 13.03 -21.52
N THR A 374 -5.48 12.16 -20.60
CA THR A 374 -6.16 10.91 -20.95
C THR A 374 -7.64 11.15 -21.26
N ARG A 375 -8.32 10.17 -21.85
CA ARG A 375 -9.79 10.25 -22.01
C ARG A 375 -10.51 10.36 -20.66
N ALA A 376 -9.96 9.76 -19.61
CA ALA A 376 -10.47 9.93 -18.25
C ALA A 376 -10.31 11.37 -17.77
N GLY A 377 -9.14 11.98 -18.04
CA GLY A 377 -8.90 13.41 -17.80
C GLY A 377 -9.85 14.33 -18.57
N LEU A 378 -10.14 14.01 -19.83
CA LEU A 378 -11.12 14.75 -20.63
C LEU A 378 -12.55 14.60 -20.10
N ALA A 379 -12.96 13.38 -19.74
CA ALA A 379 -14.26 13.12 -19.12
C ALA A 379 -14.41 13.90 -17.82
N TRP A 380 -13.38 13.86 -16.97
CA TRP A 380 -13.29 14.63 -15.73
C TRP A 380 -13.48 16.12 -15.98
N GLN A 381 -12.67 16.71 -16.86
CA GLN A 381 -12.71 18.15 -17.17
C GLN A 381 -14.11 18.59 -17.62
N LYS A 382 -14.75 17.81 -18.51
CA LYS A 382 -16.13 18.06 -18.95
C LYS A 382 -17.13 18.00 -17.81
N ARG A 383 -17.06 16.96 -16.96
CA ARG A 383 -17.97 16.80 -15.82
C ARG A 383 -17.83 17.96 -14.83
N ILE A 384 -16.60 18.32 -14.46
CA ILE A 384 -16.35 19.47 -13.58
C ILE A 384 -16.93 20.76 -14.17
N ALA A 385 -16.80 20.96 -15.48
CA ALA A 385 -17.36 22.11 -16.19
C ALA A 385 -18.89 22.07 -16.41
N GLY A 386 -19.60 21.09 -15.84
CA GLY A 386 -21.06 20.96 -16.02
C GLY A 386 -21.47 20.41 -17.39
N GLN A 387 -20.53 19.96 -18.21
CA GLN A 387 -20.79 19.52 -19.59
C GLN A 387 -21.18 18.04 -19.64
N PRO A 388 -22.04 17.65 -20.59
CA PRO A 388 -22.32 16.23 -20.84
C PRO A 388 -21.08 15.52 -21.39
N VAL A 389 -20.92 14.25 -21.02
CA VAL A 389 -19.87 13.36 -21.56
C VAL A 389 -20.55 12.28 -22.37
N THR A 390 -20.41 12.34 -23.69
CA THR A 390 -20.80 11.23 -24.56
C THR A 390 -19.91 10.03 -24.24
N PRO A 391 -20.48 8.82 -24.06
CA PRO A 391 -19.68 7.62 -23.84
C PRO A 391 -18.61 7.45 -24.92
N PHE A 392 -17.40 7.12 -24.50
CA PHE A 392 -16.29 6.85 -25.39
C PHE A 392 -16.44 5.44 -25.97
N GLU A 393 -16.23 5.29 -27.27
CA GLU A 393 -16.14 3.99 -27.93
C GLU A 393 -15.03 3.15 -27.28
N GLN A 394 -15.33 1.89 -26.96
CA GLN A 394 -14.44 0.98 -26.21
C GLN A 394 -13.29 0.42 -27.07
N ARG A 395 -12.49 1.31 -27.67
CA ARG A 395 -11.30 0.95 -28.45
C ARG A 395 -10.03 1.68 -28.01
N PRO A 396 -8.84 1.10 -28.27
CA PRO A 396 -8.62 -0.32 -28.59
C PRO A 396 -8.80 -1.21 -27.34
N LEU A 397 -9.18 -2.48 -27.51
CA LEU A 397 -9.14 -3.49 -26.43
C LEU A 397 -8.49 -4.75 -26.97
N ILE A 398 -7.54 -5.30 -26.22
CA ILE A 398 -6.71 -6.43 -26.68
C ILE A 398 -6.96 -7.70 -25.88
N ARG A 399 -6.76 -8.82 -26.58
CA ARG A 399 -6.48 -10.15 -26.03
C ARG A 399 -5.34 -10.78 -26.84
N ILE A 400 -4.66 -11.77 -26.27
CA ILE A 400 -3.64 -12.56 -27.00
C ILE A 400 -4.29 -13.83 -27.52
N ALA A 401 -4.07 -14.16 -28.80
CA ALA A 401 -4.71 -15.31 -29.44
C ALA A 401 -4.31 -16.64 -28.78
N GLU A 402 -5.30 -17.45 -28.38
CA GLU A 402 -5.08 -18.69 -27.60
C GLU A 402 -4.28 -19.78 -28.34
N ASN A 403 -4.28 -19.76 -29.67
CA ASN A 403 -3.71 -20.81 -30.53
C ASN A 403 -2.18 -20.73 -30.72
N GLN A 404 -1.50 -19.76 -30.11
CA GLN A 404 -0.04 -19.59 -30.15
C GLN A 404 0.62 -19.85 -28.78
N ILE A 405 -0.11 -20.50 -27.87
CA ILE A 405 0.23 -20.55 -26.44
C ILE A 405 0.38 -22.01 -26.00
N THR A 406 1.59 -22.38 -25.55
CA THR A 406 1.84 -23.70 -24.96
C THR A 406 1.48 -23.63 -23.48
N ARG A 407 0.29 -24.12 -23.10
CA ARG A 407 -0.13 -24.17 -21.68
C ARG A 407 0.76 -25.13 -20.88
N SER A 408 1.57 -24.59 -20.00
CA SER A 408 1.98 -25.25 -18.76
C SER A 408 1.60 -24.29 -17.62
N ILE A 409 0.88 -24.80 -16.62
CA ILE A 409 0.54 -24.04 -15.41
C ILE A 409 1.04 -24.87 -14.25
N SER A 410 2.16 -24.49 -13.65
CA SER A 410 2.53 -24.96 -12.32
C SER A 410 3.18 -23.83 -11.54
N GLY A 411 2.36 -22.99 -10.90
CA GLY A 411 2.84 -21.97 -9.97
C GLY A 411 1.79 -20.90 -9.73
N ALA A 412 1.18 -20.92 -8.55
CA ALA A 412 0.37 -19.80 -8.09
C ALA A 412 1.31 -18.62 -7.76
N TYR A 413 1.67 -17.82 -8.76
CA TYR A 413 2.37 -16.56 -8.52
C TYR A 413 1.34 -15.58 -7.94
N THR A 414 1.46 -15.25 -6.66
CA THR A 414 0.69 -14.17 -6.04
C THR A 414 1.41 -12.86 -6.32
N PRO A 415 0.95 -11.98 -7.23
CA PRO A 415 1.45 -10.62 -7.25
C PRO A 415 1.18 -9.98 -5.89
N PHE A 416 2.06 -9.07 -5.47
CA PHE A 416 1.81 -8.14 -4.38
C PHE A 416 0.63 -7.22 -4.77
N SER A 417 -0.59 -7.73 -4.66
CA SER A 417 -1.81 -6.95 -4.90
C SER A 417 -2.15 -6.18 -3.63
N PHE A 418 -1.96 -4.86 -3.68
CA PHE A 418 -2.51 -3.92 -2.70
C PHE A 418 -4.05 -3.80 -2.80
N ALA A 419 -4.66 -4.45 -3.79
CA ALA A 419 -6.10 -4.68 -3.84
C ALA A 419 -6.47 -5.97 -3.08
N PRO A 420 -7.58 -5.97 -2.30
CA PRO A 420 -8.05 -7.18 -1.63
C PRO A 420 -8.22 -8.31 -2.66
N ARG A 421 -7.68 -9.49 -2.32
CA ARG A 421 -7.72 -10.72 -3.11
C ARG A 421 -9.16 -11.09 -3.43
N LEU A 422 -9.70 -10.58 -4.53
CA LEU A 422 -10.83 -11.18 -5.19
C LEU A 422 -10.29 -12.40 -5.95
N PRO A 423 -10.90 -13.59 -5.82
CA PRO A 423 -10.60 -14.72 -6.67
C PRO A 423 -11.14 -14.43 -8.07
N LEU A 424 -10.47 -13.54 -8.80
CA LEU A 424 -10.75 -13.23 -10.19
C LEU A 424 -9.77 -14.03 -11.03
N ASN A 425 -10.29 -15.12 -11.61
CA ASN A 425 -9.63 -15.96 -12.58
C ASN A 425 -9.61 -15.25 -13.96
N LEU A 426 -9.08 -14.03 -14.00
CA LEU A 426 -8.96 -13.20 -15.22
C LEU A 426 -7.52 -13.06 -15.72
N ASN A 427 -6.55 -13.65 -15.01
CA ASN A 427 -5.19 -13.81 -15.51
C ASN A 427 -5.03 -15.23 -16.01
N SER A 428 -5.37 -15.49 -17.28
CA SER A 428 -4.69 -16.56 -17.99
C SER A 428 -3.23 -16.13 -18.11
N GLN A 429 -2.37 -16.53 -17.18
CA GLN A 429 -0.93 -16.49 -17.40
C GLN A 429 -0.66 -17.46 -18.56
N THR A 430 -0.33 -16.89 -19.70
CA THR A 430 -0.05 -17.63 -20.92
C THR A 430 1.46 -17.80 -21.04
N GLU A 431 1.94 -19.02 -20.80
CA GLU A 431 3.33 -19.39 -21.11
C GLU A 431 3.47 -19.50 -22.63
N THR A 432 4.31 -18.66 -23.23
CA THR A 432 4.66 -18.78 -24.65
C THR A 432 6.08 -19.28 -24.74
N THR A 433 6.26 -20.51 -25.26
CA THR A 433 7.59 -21.01 -25.63
C THR A 433 7.99 -20.31 -26.93
N ILE A 434 8.85 -19.28 -26.84
CA ILE A 434 9.26 -18.46 -27.99
C ILE A 434 10.25 -19.24 -28.86
N THR A 435 9.77 -20.18 -29.67
CA THR A 435 10.55 -20.67 -30.84
C THR A 435 10.31 -19.79 -32.06
N GLU A 436 9.18 -19.08 -32.12
CA GLU A 436 8.91 -18.03 -33.09
C GLU A 436 8.78 -16.71 -32.30
N GLN A 437 9.66 -15.74 -32.56
CA GLN A 437 9.64 -14.41 -31.93
C GLN A 437 8.42 -13.58 -32.34
N ARG A 438 7.24 -14.16 -32.57
CA ARG A 438 6.04 -13.48 -33.03
C ARG A 438 4.90 -13.69 -32.04
N ILE A 439 4.09 -12.66 -31.85
CA ILE A 439 2.84 -12.72 -31.11
C ILE A 439 1.70 -12.18 -31.97
N ARG A 440 0.52 -12.77 -31.80
CA ARG A 440 -0.72 -12.31 -32.40
C ARG A 440 -1.59 -11.67 -31.32
N ILE A 441 -1.85 -10.38 -31.48
CA ILE A 441 -2.71 -9.57 -30.63
C ILE A 441 -4.03 -9.39 -31.39
N GLU A 442 -5.15 -9.78 -30.77
CA GLU A 442 -6.48 -9.65 -31.35
C GLU A 442 -7.27 -8.56 -30.65
N ALA A 443 -8.14 -7.90 -31.39
CA ALA A 443 -9.16 -7.05 -30.79
C ALA A 443 -10.09 -7.93 -29.93
N LEU A 444 -10.39 -7.50 -28.71
CA LEU A 444 -11.16 -8.28 -27.74
C LEU A 444 -12.57 -8.63 -28.27
N ASN A 445 -13.19 -7.70 -29.00
CA ASN A 445 -14.50 -7.83 -29.61
C ASN A 445 -14.69 -6.78 -30.74
N GLN A 446 -15.87 -6.76 -31.37
CA GLN A 446 -16.18 -5.82 -32.45
C GLN A 446 -16.13 -4.33 -32.05
N ASN A 447 -16.31 -4.02 -30.77
CA ASN A 447 -16.21 -2.64 -30.25
C ASN A 447 -14.76 -2.28 -29.86
N GLY A 448 -13.88 -3.29 -29.72
CA GLY A 448 -12.48 -3.18 -29.31
C GLY A 448 -11.47 -3.02 -30.44
N LYS A 449 -11.93 -2.67 -31.65
CA LYS A 449 -11.10 -2.64 -32.87
C LYS A 449 -9.86 -1.74 -32.75
N PHE A 450 -8.80 -2.15 -33.46
CA PHE A 450 -7.64 -1.29 -33.71
C PHE A 450 -7.94 -0.23 -34.77
N SER A 451 -7.07 0.78 -34.87
CA SER A 451 -7.07 1.62 -36.05
C SER A 451 -6.66 0.79 -37.28
N PRO A 452 -7.16 1.09 -38.50
CA PRO A 452 -6.77 0.35 -39.71
C PRO A 452 -5.27 0.38 -40.01
N SER A 453 -4.56 1.40 -39.50
CA SER A 453 -3.11 1.56 -39.61
C SER A 453 -2.56 2.48 -38.52
N ASN A 454 -1.24 2.49 -38.37
CA ASN A 454 -0.47 3.31 -37.43
C ASN A 454 -0.76 3.01 -35.95
N ASN A 455 -1.05 1.76 -35.61
CA ASN A 455 -1.01 1.35 -34.22
C ASN A 455 0.45 1.16 -33.78
N ALA A 456 0.69 1.24 -32.48
CA ALA A 456 1.98 0.97 -31.87
C ALA A 456 1.81 -0.04 -30.75
N VAL A 457 2.47 -1.19 -30.86
CA VAL A 457 2.53 -2.17 -29.77
C VAL A 457 3.63 -1.75 -28.80
N LYS A 458 3.28 -1.69 -27.52
CA LYS A 458 4.19 -1.39 -26.43
C LYS A 458 4.45 -2.65 -25.63
N VAL A 459 5.71 -2.90 -25.30
CA VAL A 459 6.11 -4.01 -24.43
C VAL A 459 6.93 -3.44 -23.27
N GLU A 460 6.53 -3.76 -22.05
CA GLU A 460 7.18 -3.32 -20.82
C GLU A 460 7.63 -4.53 -20.00
N GLN A 461 8.90 -4.53 -19.58
CA GLN A 461 9.48 -5.52 -18.68
C GLN A 461 10.46 -4.83 -17.74
N GLY A 462 10.08 -4.67 -16.48
CA GLY A 462 10.82 -3.88 -15.52
C GLY A 462 10.97 -2.43 -15.98
N ILE A 463 12.20 -1.98 -16.16
CA ILE A 463 12.54 -0.64 -16.71
C ILE A 463 12.65 -0.62 -18.24
N ARG A 464 12.61 -1.79 -18.89
CA ARG A 464 12.75 -1.88 -20.35
C ARG A 464 11.40 -1.61 -20.99
N GLN A 465 11.40 -0.65 -21.91
CA GLN A 465 10.24 -0.22 -22.65
C GLN A 465 10.55 -0.32 -24.14
N TYR A 466 9.69 -1.00 -24.88
CA TYR A 466 9.81 -1.20 -26.32
C TYR A 466 8.56 -0.67 -27.02
N ALA A 467 8.73 -0.14 -28.23
CA ALA A 467 7.65 0.32 -29.10
C ALA A 467 7.84 -0.20 -30.53
N LEU A 468 6.85 -0.92 -31.03
CA LEU A 468 6.87 -1.62 -32.31
C LEU A 468 5.82 -0.95 -33.22
N PRO A 469 6.09 -0.75 -34.54
CA PRO A 469 7.20 -1.31 -35.32
C PRO A 469 8.52 -0.56 -35.21
N ARG A 470 8.59 0.61 -34.54
CA ARG A 470 9.81 1.45 -34.48
C ARG A 470 11.05 0.64 -34.13
N ASP A 471 10.95 -0.26 -33.15
CA ASP A 471 12.08 -1.02 -32.64
C ASP A 471 12.35 -2.33 -33.42
N LEU A 472 11.37 -2.87 -34.18
CA LEU A 472 11.49 -4.06 -35.04
C LEU A 472 10.48 -4.04 -36.21
N PRO A 473 10.77 -3.37 -37.34
CA PRO A 473 9.78 -3.17 -38.40
C PRO A 473 9.55 -4.40 -39.30
N ILE A 474 10.49 -5.35 -39.35
CA ILE A 474 10.47 -6.47 -40.30
C ILE A 474 9.38 -7.51 -39.97
N LEU A 475 8.85 -7.48 -38.75
CA LEU A 475 7.90 -8.46 -38.23
C LEU A 475 6.62 -7.80 -37.72
N TYR A 476 6.09 -6.81 -38.43
CA TYR A 476 4.88 -6.10 -38.02
C TYR A 476 3.82 -6.10 -39.11
N SER A 477 2.61 -6.57 -38.79
CA SER A 477 1.42 -6.40 -39.62
C SER A 477 0.22 -6.03 -38.75
N GLU A 478 -0.70 -5.23 -39.28
CA GLU A 478 -1.87 -4.76 -38.52
C GLU A 478 -3.13 -4.68 -39.40
N SER A 479 -4.27 -4.79 -38.73
CA SER A 479 -5.63 -4.65 -39.25
C SER A 479 -6.54 -4.17 -38.12
N GLU A 480 -7.80 -3.84 -38.39
CA GLU A 480 -8.76 -3.47 -37.34
C GLU A 480 -9.01 -4.57 -36.30
N SER A 481 -8.78 -5.84 -36.64
CA SER A 481 -9.07 -6.99 -35.78
C SER A 481 -7.84 -7.64 -35.17
N GLN A 482 -6.66 -7.38 -35.71
CA GLN A 482 -5.46 -8.14 -35.38
C GLN A 482 -4.18 -7.35 -35.66
N ILE A 483 -3.19 -7.49 -34.77
CA ILE A 483 -1.81 -7.06 -34.96
C ILE A 483 -0.91 -8.29 -34.78
N GLU A 484 -0.01 -8.56 -35.73
CA GLU A 484 1.09 -9.52 -35.55
C GLU A 484 2.39 -8.75 -35.39
N VAL A 485 3.15 -9.07 -34.35
CA VAL A 485 4.37 -8.34 -34.03
C VAL A 485 5.50 -9.25 -33.57
N GLY A 486 6.72 -8.92 -33.98
CA GLY A 486 7.96 -9.52 -33.50
C GLY A 486 8.37 -9.03 -32.11
N LEU A 487 8.71 -9.93 -31.18
CA LEU A 487 9.21 -9.56 -29.86
C LEU A 487 10.71 -9.22 -29.87
N PRO A 488 11.15 -8.15 -29.18
CA PRO A 488 12.56 -7.82 -29.02
C PRO A 488 13.38 -8.98 -28.44
N ALA A 489 14.49 -9.32 -29.11
CA ALA A 489 15.41 -10.37 -28.64
C ALA A 489 16.09 -10.04 -27.31
N THR A 490 16.02 -8.79 -26.86
CA THR A 490 16.56 -8.33 -25.57
C THR A 490 15.56 -8.48 -24.42
N LEU A 491 14.35 -9.00 -24.66
CA LEU A 491 13.45 -9.36 -23.55
C LEU A 491 14.04 -10.53 -22.75
N ARG A 492 13.91 -10.43 -21.43
CA ARG A 492 14.34 -11.44 -20.46
C ARG A 492 13.27 -12.52 -20.31
N PRO A 493 13.64 -13.72 -19.83
CA PRO A 493 12.65 -14.65 -19.30
C PRO A 493 11.82 -13.99 -18.19
N GLY A 494 10.62 -14.47 -17.95
CA GLY A 494 9.74 -13.91 -16.94
C GLY A 494 8.60 -13.08 -17.52
N SER A 495 7.96 -12.31 -16.64
CA SER A 495 6.75 -11.58 -16.99
C SER A 495 7.05 -10.30 -17.77
N ALA A 496 6.26 -10.04 -18.81
CA ALA A 496 6.22 -8.77 -19.52
C ALA A 496 4.76 -8.34 -19.75
N VAL A 497 4.55 -7.04 -19.93
CA VAL A 497 3.23 -6.45 -20.17
C VAL A 497 3.19 -5.91 -21.59
N ILE A 498 2.12 -6.20 -22.32
CA ILE A 498 1.89 -5.72 -23.68
C ILE A 498 0.63 -4.89 -23.71
N TYR A 499 0.66 -3.78 -24.45
CA TYR A 499 -0.53 -3.00 -24.79
C TYR A 499 -0.38 -2.34 -26.16
N VAL A 500 -1.48 -1.79 -26.68
CA VAL A 500 -1.54 -1.14 -27.98
C VAL A 500 -1.97 0.30 -27.80
N ASN A 501 -1.20 1.22 -28.37
CA ASN A 501 -1.68 2.56 -28.67
C ASN A 501 -2.21 2.55 -30.09
N ASP A 502 -3.44 2.98 -30.30
CA ASP A 502 -3.94 3.15 -31.66
C ASP A 502 -3.40 4.43 -32.32
N ARG A 503 -3.79 4.68 -33.57
CA ARG A 503 -3.36 5.88 -34.33
C ARG A 503 -3.71 7.19 -33.64
N ASP A 504 -4.80 7.20 -32.88
CA ASP A 504 -5.30 8.38 -32.18
C ASP A 504 -4.60 8.55 -30.81
N GLY A 505 -3.66 7.65 -30.47
CA GLY A 505 -2.90 7.65 -29.22
C GLY A 505 -3.64 7.06 -28.03
N ILE A 506 -4.74 6.36 -28.27
CA ILE A 506 -5.61 5.78 -27.23
C ILE A 506 -5.02 4.44 -26.80
N GLU A 507 -4.85 4.28 -25.50
CA GLU A 507 -4.26 3.08 -24.91
C GLU A 507 -5.30 1.96 -24.70
N SER A 508 -4.94 0.74 -25.09
CA SER A 508 -5.73 -0.46 -24.78
C SER A 508 -5.61 -0.87 -23.31
N ASN A 509 -6.39 -1.87 -22.89
CA ASN A 509 -6.00 -2.66 -21.73
C ASN A 509 -4.64 -3.33 -21.99
N THR A 510 -4.01 -3.80 -20.92
CA THR A 510 -2.76 -4.55 -20.99
C THR A 510 -3.01 -6.05 -20.96
N GLN A 511 -2.07 -6.81 -21.52
CA GLN A 511 -2.01 -8.26 -21.43
C GLN A 511 -0.64 -8.66 -20.87
N ARG A 512 -0.65 -9.54 -19.88
CA ARG A 512 0.59 -10.09 -19.32
C ARG A 512 0.98 -11.34 -20.09
N ILE A 513 2.22 -11.35 -20.57
CA ILE A 513 2.86 -12.53 -21.18
C ILE A 513 3.94 -13.06 -20.26
N GLU A 514 4.16 -14.36 -20.32
CA GLU A 514 5.27 -15.02 -19.63
C GLU A 514 6.25 -15.57 -20.66
N LEU A 515 7.48 -15.06 -20.60
CA LEU A 515 8.56 -15.42 -21.51
C LEU A 515 9.37 -16.57 -20.90
N VAL A 516 9.38 -17.72 -21.56
CA VAL A 516 10.08 -18.91 -21.06
C VAL A 516 11.36 -19.15 -21.85
N CYS A 517 12.47 -19.32 -21.13
CA CYS A 517 13.74 -19.77 -21.69
C CYS A 517 14.30 -20.91 -20.85
N GLN A 518 14.24 -22.14 -21.38
CA GLN A 518 14.62 -23.35 -20.63
C GLN A 518 16.11 -23.41 -20.30
N SER A 519 16.96 -22.82 -21.13
CA SER A 519 18.42 -22.78 -20.96
C SER A 519 18.93 -21.51 -20.26
N CYS A 520 18.04 -20.57 -19.95
CA CYS A 520 18.40 -19.36 -19.23
C CYS A 520 18.48 -19.63 -17.72
N PRO A 521 19.33 -18.88 -16.98
CA PRO A 521 19.30 -18.89 -15.53
C PRO A 521 17.91 -18.49 -15.02
N ASN A 522 17.50 -18.99 -13.85
CA ASN A 522 16.22 -18.63 -13.24
C ASN A 522 16.38 -18.50 -11.74
N ILE A 523 16.06 -17.31 -11.22
CA ILE A 523 16.12 -17.00 -9.79
C ILE A 523 14.77 -17.39 -9.18
N ALA A 524 14.82 -18.29 -8.20
CA ALA A 524 13.65 -18.79 -7.49
C ALA A 524 13.44 -18.08 -6.13
N SER A 525 14.53 -17.67 -5.47
CA SER A 525 14.48 -16.97 -4.18
C SER A 525 15.70 -16.09 -3.96
N ALA A 526 15.53 -15.11 -3.08
CA ALA A 526 16.56 -14.24 -2.58
C ALA A 526 16.46 -14.13 -1.06
N GLU A 527 17.59 -14.28 -0.36
CA GLU A 527 17.66 -14.24 1.10
C GLU A 527 18.85 -13.40 1.57
N ASP A 528 18.70 -12.71 2.71
CA ASP A 528 19.84 -12.12 3.41
C ASP A 528 20.62 -13.22 4.15
N THR A 529 21.86 -13.43 3.72
CA THR A 529 22.75 -14.48 4.19
C THR A 529 23.21 -14.16 5.61
N GLY A 530 22.82 -15.01 6.55
CA GLY A 530 23.15 -14.85 7.97
C GLY A 530 21.93 -14.42 8.78
N ARG A 531 21.31 -13.29 8.44
CA ARG A 531 20.19 -12.72 9.23
C ARG A 531 18.85 -13.39 8.91
N ARG A 532 18.54 -13.67 7.63
CA ARG A 532 17.27 -14.28 7.16
C ARG A 532 16.00 -13.61 7.70
N LEU A 533 16.04 -12.30 7.89
CA LEU A 533 14.88 -11.52 8.35
C LEU A 533 13.87 -11.22 7.23
N GLY A 534 14.25 -11.43 5.97
CA GLY A 534 13.52 -10.87 4.83
C GLY A 534 13.72 -9.35 4.67
N GLU A 535 14.66 -8.78 5.41
CA GLU A 535 15.10 -7.38 5.31
C GLU A 535 16.44 -7.39 4.55
N LEU A 536 16.48 -6.84 3.33
CA LEU A 536 17.73 -6.56 2.61
C LEU A 536 18.04 -5.08 2.75
N HIS A 537 19.29 -4.70 2.94
CA HIS A 537 19.74 -3.32 3.02
C HIS A 537 20.97 -3.11 2.13
N PRO A 538 21.37 -1.86 1.83
CA PRO A 538 22.63 -1.60 1.15
C PRO A 538 23.79 -2.28 1.91
N GLY A 539 24.62 -3.04 1.19
CA GLY A 539 25.72 -3.81 1.79
C GLY A 539 25.38 -5.20 2.34
N SER A 540 24.10 -5.61 2.40
CA SER A 540 23.72 -6.98 2.80
C SER A 540 24.39 -8.05 1.95
N ILE A 541 24.59 -9.24 2.51
CA ILE A 541 25.08 -10.40 1.78
C ILE A 541 23.87 -11.15 1.21
N LEU A 542 23.59 -10.92 -0.06
CA LEU A 542 22.49 -11.55 -0.77
C LEU A 542 22.85 -12.98 -1.20
N THR A 543 22.03 -13.97 -0.84
CA THR A 543 22.01 -15.28 -1.47
C THR A 543 20.86 -15.35 -2.46
N LEU A 544 21.16 -15.55 -3.74
CA LEU A 544 20.23 -15.92 -4.78
C LEU A 544 20.25 -17.43 -4.97
N SER A 545 19.09 -18.09 -4.90
CA SER A 545 18.95 -19.52 -5.21
C SER A 545 18.07 -19.72 -6.44
N GLY A 546 18.42 -20.69 -7.28
CA GLY A 546 17.81 -20.85 -8.58
C GLY A 546 18.29 -22.08 -9.35
N ARG A 547 18.19 -22.03 -10.67
CA ARG A 547 18.65 -23.07 -11.60
C ARG A 547 19.37 -22.46 -12.81
N ASN A 548 20.14 -23.28 -13.52
CA ASN A 548 20.87 -22.92 -14.73
C ASN A 548 21.83 -21.73 -14.56
N PHE A 549 22.32 -21.50 -13.35
CA PHE A 549 23.49 -20.64 -13.16
C PHE A 549 24.71 -21.41 -13.71
N SER A 550 25.71 -20.70 -14.19
CA SER A 550 26.99 -21.32 -14.53
C SER A 550 27.73 -21.76 -13.26
N ALA A 551 28.56 -22.79 -13.35
CA ALA A 551 29.39 -23.21 -12.21
C ALA A 551 30.41 -22.13 -11.79
N ALA A 552 30.80 -21.26 -12.73
CA ALA A 552 31.64 -20.09 -12.51
C ALA A 552 31.29 -19.01 -13.54
N ASN A 553 31.80 -17.79 -13.34
CA ASN A 553 31.69 -16.67 -14.27
C ASN A 553 30.27 -16.14 -14.51
N ASN A 554 29.35 -16.28 -13.53
CA ASN A 554 28.09 -15.56 -13.58
C ASN A 554 28.30 -14.06 -13.33
N THR A 555 27.46 -13.21 -13.89
CA THR A 555 27.36 -11.79 -13.52
C THR A 555 26.04 -11.59 -12.80
N VAL A 556 26.06 -11.00 -11.60
CA VAL A 556 24.84 -10.56 -10.92
C VAL A 556 24.70 -9.07 -11.11
N MET A 557 23.54 -8.65 -11.57
CA MET A 557 23.17 -7.26 -11.72
C MET A 557 22.02 -6.89 -10.83
N ILE A 558 22.09 -5.70 -10.27
CA ILE A 558 20.99 -5.05 -9.56
C ILE A 558 20.57 -3.82 -10.36
N GLU A 559 19.28 -3.70 -10.64
CA GLU A 559 18.67 -2.52 -11.27
C GLU A 559 17.76 -1.81 -10.27
N GLN A 560 17.89 -0.50 -10.13
CA GLN A 560 17.07 0.30 -9.22
C GLN A 560 16.89 1.72 -9.79
N GLN A 561 15.75 2.36 -9.54
CA GLN A 561 15.60 3.78 -9.86
C GLN A 561 16.31 4.65 -8.80
N ASP A 562 16.96 5.73 -9.25
CA ASP A 562 17.50 6.74 -8.34
C ASP A 562 16.41 7.62 -7.72
N ALA A 563 16.81 8.62 -6.92
CA ALA A 563 15.88 9.52 -6.24
C ALA A 563 15.01 10.30 -7.24
N GLN A 564 15.49 10.51 -8.48
CA GLN A 564 14.78 11.19 -9.55
C GLN A 564 13.93 10.24 -10.40
N GLY A 565 13.93 8.93 -10.13
CA GLY A 565 13.20 7.92 -10.91
C GLY A 565 13.99 7.41 -12.12
N ARG A 566 15.25 7.82 -12.31
CA ARG A 566 16.06 7.38 -13.44
C ARG A 566 16.60 5.98 -13.16
N PRO A 567 16.51 5.04 -14.12
CA PRO A 567 17.04 3.70 -13.94
C PRO A 567 18.57 3.71 -13.74
N GLN A 568 19.04 2.99 -12.73
CA GLN A 568 20.44 2.72 -12.43
C GLN A 568 20.69 1.21 -12.51
N ARG A 569 21.90 0.83 -12.95
CA ARG A 569 22.34 -0.56 -13.08
C ARG A 569 23.67 -0.73 -12.37
N PHE A 570 23.74 -1.72 -11.49
CA PHE A 570 24.90 -2.06 -10.69
C PHE A 570 25.33 -3.49 -10.99
N THR A 571 26.59 -3.70 -11.36
CA THR A 571 27.17 -5.05 -11.42
C THR A 571 27.79 -5.36 -10.07
N LEU A 572 27.39 -6.47 -9.45
CA LEU A 572 27.93 -6.85 -8.15
C LEU A 572 29.42 -7.24 -8.25
N PRO A 573 30.27 -6.75 -7.34
CA PRO A 573 31.69 -7.07 -7.35
C PRO A 573 31.93 -8.53 -6.93
N ARG A 574 32.96 -9.15 -7.51
CA ARG A 574 33.49 -10.46 -7.09
C ARG A 574 34.48 -10.27 -5.94
N ASP A 575 33.97 -9.96 -4.76
CA ASP A 575 34.77 -9.80 -3.54
C ASP A 575 34.93 -11.11 -2.75
N GLU A 576 35.47 -11.04 -1.53
CA GLU A 576 35.69 -12.19 -0.65
C GLU A 576 34.40 -12.94 -0.23
N VAL A 577 33.22 -12.33 -0.39
CA VAL A 577 31.93 -12.94 -0.08
C VAL A 577 31.35 -13.67 -1.29
N TRP A 578 31.89 -13.42 -2.49
CA TRP A 578 31.41 -14.02 -3.71
C TRP A 578 31.55 -15.54 -3.70
N GLN A 579 30.42 -16.24 -3.76
CA GLN A 579 30.37 -17.68 -3.94
C GLN A 579 29.34 -17.99 -5.02
N GLU A 580 29.68 -18.82 -5.99
CA GLU A 580 28.76 -19.21 -7.05
C GLU A 580 28.81 -20.71 -7.32
N SER A 581 27.69 -21.22 -7.82
CA SER A 581 27.47 -22.61 -8.20
C SER A 581 26.30 -22.64 -9.18
N THR A 582 25.94 -23.82 -9.68
CA THR A 582 24.89 -23.98 -10.69
C THR A 582 23.47 -23.66 -10.19
N ASN A 583 23.27 -23.53 -8.88
CA ASN A 583 21.97 -23.26 -8.26
C ASN A 583 21.98 -22.18 -7.18
N LYS A 584 23.15 -21.58 -6.89
CA LYS A 584 23.27 -20.59 -5.83
C LYS A 584 24.38 -19.59 -6.14
N ILE A 585 24.09 -18.30 -5.91
CA ILE A 585 25.08 -17.22 -5.92
C ILE A 585 24.95 -16.43 -4.61
N THR A 586 26.05 -16.19 -3.92
CA THR A 586 26.16 -15.33 -2.74
C THR A 586 27.02 -14.13 -3.11
N ALA A 587 26.52 -12.91 -2.89
CA ALA A 587 27.21 -11.68 -3.26
C ALA A 587 26.79 -10.51 -2.37
N ARG A 588 27.61 -9.46 -2.30
CA ARG A 588 27.30 -8.26 -1.53
C ARG A 588 26.50 -7.23 -2.34
N LEU A 589 25.42 -6.71 -1.77
CA LEU A 589 24.65 -5.61 -2.37
C LEU A 589 25.46 -4.29 -2.38
N PRO A 590 25.30 -3.42 -3.39
CA PRO A 590 25.97 -2.12 -3.41
C PRO A 590 25.54 -1.24 -2.23
N LEU A 591 26.50 -0.51 -1.64
CA LEU A 591 26.23 0.45 -0.58
C LEU A 591 25.45 1.68 -1.05
N THR A 592 25.44 1.94 -2.37
CA THR A 592 24.76 3.08 -2.99
C THR A 592 23.30 2.80 -3.35
N LEU A 593 22.78 1.60 -3.07
CA LEU A 593 21.35 1.33 -3.26
C LEU A 593 20.53 2.25 -2.36
N LEU A 594 19.44 2.77 -2.90
CA LEU A 594 18.51 3.59 -2.16
C LEU A 594 17.60 2.69 -1.31
N PRO A 595 17.52 2.90 0.02
CA PRO A 595 16.50 2.27 0.85
C PRO A 595 15.09 2.65 0.39
N GLN A 596 14.11 1.81 0.71
CA GLN A 596 12.69 1.97 0.38
C GLN A 596 12.38 2.03 -1.12
N LYS A 597 13.34 1.66 -1.96
CA LYS A 597 13.17 1.53 -3.41
C LYS A 597 13.28 0.06 -3.79
N LEU A 598 12.32 -0.39 -4.58
CA LEU A 598 12.33 -1.70 -5.20
C LEU A 598 13.55 -1.81 -6.14
N ALA A 599 14.31 -2.88 -6.00
CA ALA A 599 15.40 -3.24 -6.89
C ALA A 599 15.09 -4.56 -7.60
N ILE A 600 15.71 -4.81 -8.74
CA ILE A 600 15.60 -6.05 -9.50
C ILE A 600 16.97 -6.71 -9.58
N ALA A 601 17.04 -7.99 -9.20
CA ALA A 601 18.18 -8.84 -9.42
C ALA A 601 18.04 -9.61 -10.73
N VAL A 602 19.14 -9.69 -11.47
CA VAL A 602 19.28 -10.49 -12.69
C VAL A 602 20.62 -11.23 -12.64
N VAL A 603 20.60 -12.52 -12.97
CA VAL A 603 21.80 -13.34 -13.16
C VAL A 603 22.05 -13.49 -14.65
N ILE A 604 23.26 -13.20 -15.10
CA ILE A 604 23.74 -13.49 -16.45
C ILE A 604 24.71 -14.65 -16.34
N ASN A 605 24.43 -15.76 -17.03
CA ASN A 605 25.31 -16.92 -17.02
C ASN A 605 26.54 -16.70 -17.94
N GLN A 606 27.48 -17.64 -17.95
CA GLN A 606 28.70 -17.55 -18.76
C GLN A 606 28.43 -17.45 -20.27
N GLN A 607 27.29 -17.94 -20.74
CA GLN A 607 26.87 -17.87 -22.14
C GLN A 607 26.22 -16.52 -22.50
N GLY A 608 26.06 -15.61 -21.54
CA GLY A 608 25.41 -14.32 -21.73
C GLY A 608 23.88 -14.37 -21.62
N ASN A 609 23.29 -15.49 -21.24
CA ASN A 609 21.84 -15.60 -21.05
C ASN A 609 21.43 -14.93 -19.73
N GLU A 610 20.46 -14.02 -19.79
CA GLU A 610 19.90 -13.33 -18.62
C GLU A 610 18.80 -14.16 -17.95
N SER A 611 18.64 -14.02 -16.63
CA SER A 611 17.58 -14.66 -15.87
C SER A 611 16.26 -13.91 -15.95
N ASN A 612 15.23 -14.47 -15.32
CA ASN A 612 14.08 -13.65 -14.92
C ASN A 612 14.48 -12.50 -14.01
N GLU A 613 13.63 -11.47 -14.01
CA GLU A 613 13.69 -10.38 -13.05
C GLU A 613 13.20 -10.87 -11.69
N PHE A 614 14.04 -10.72 -10.66
CA PHE A 614 13.67 -11.06 -9.29
C PHE A 614 13.66 -9.81 -8.42
N ALA A 615 12.53 -9.48 -7.84
CA ALA A 615 12.39 -8.27 -7.06
C ALA A 615 12.99 -8.38 -5.66
N LEU A 616 13.71 -7.33 -5.27
CA LEU A 616 14.32 -7.15 -3.96
C LEU A 616 13.77 -5.89 -3.31
N TRP A 617 13.22 -6.02 -2.11
CA TRP A 617 12.82 -4.88 -1.30
C TRP A 617 14.00 -4.40 -0.46
N ILE A 618 14.59 -3.26 -0.82
CA ILE A 618 15.69 -2.67 -0.07
C ILE A 618 15.10 -1.83 1.07
N THR A 619 15.47 -2.15 2.29
CA THR A 619 15.03 -1.51 3.54
C THR A 619 16.17 -0.69 4.13
N PRO A 620 15.87 0.39 4.89
CA PRO A 620 16.87 1.08 5.68
C PRO A 620 17.45 0.13 6.74
N GLU A 621 18.76 0.19 6.98
CA GLU A 621 19.33 -0.51 8.14
C GLU A 621 18.84 0.16 9.42
N CYS A 622 18.32 -0.64 10.34
CA CYS A 622 17.74 -0.13 11.58
C CYS A 622 18.19 -0.99 12.78
N PRO A 623 19.37 -0.69 13.36
CA PRO A 623 19.88 -1.40 14.53
C PRO A 623 19.01 -1.18 15.78
N ALA A 624 18.32 -0.03 15.83
CA ALA A 624 17.44 0.37 16.93
C ALA A 624 15.95 0.09 16.64
N CYS A 625 15.62 -0.72 15.64
CA CYS A 625 14.23 -1.14 15.41
C CYS A 625 13.79 -2.21 16.41
N ALA A 626 12.48 -2.46 16.45
CA ALA A 626 11.88 -3.57 17.17
C ALA A 626 12.56 -4.92 16.82
N PRO A 627 12.53 -5.90 17.74
CA PRO A 627 13.03 -7.25 17.48
C PRO A 627 12.40 -7.82 16.20
N ALA A 628 13.18 -8.56 15.41
CA ALA A 628 12.67 -9.22 14.21
C ALA A 628 12.89 -10.72 14.27
N LEU A 629 11.83 -11.47 14.00
CA LEU A 629 11.88 -12.91 13.81
C LEU A 629 12.41 -13.23 12.40
N ARG A 630 13.10 -14.36 12.25
CA ARG A 630 13.45 -14.85 10.91
C ARG A 630 12.18 -15.20 10.12
N ALA A 631 12.17 -14.86 8.84
CA ALA A 631 11.03 -15.12 7.97
C ALA A 631 10.78 -16.63 7.77
N ALA A 632 11.84 -17.44 7.79
CA ALA A 632 11.79 -18.89 7.74
C ALA A 632 12.57 -19.49 8.92
N GLN A 633 12.08 -20.59 9.51
CA GLN A 633 12.66 -21.22 10.70
C GLN A 633 12.79 -20.23 11.88
N GLY A 634 11.85 -19.28 11.97
CA GLY A 634 11.78 -18.29 13.03
C GLY A 634 11.45 -18.91 14.38
N ILE A 635 10.59 -19.93 14.42
CA ILE A 635 10.33 -20.76 15.61
C ILE A 635 10.45 -22.22 15.22
N ILE A 636 11.37 -22.92 15.87
CA ILE A 636 11.57 -24.35 15.64
C ILE A 636 11.56 -25.11 16.96
N ASN A 637 11.15 -26.36 16.90
CA ASN A 637 11.27 -27.30 18.00
C ASN A 637 12.74 -27.64 18.22
N ARG A 638 13.22 -27.47 19.45
CA ARG A 638 14.63 -27.68 19.80
C ARG A 638 15.06 -29.14 19.60
N ALA A 639 14.16 -30.09 19.83
CA ALA A 639 14.49 -31.51 19.81
C ALA A 639 14.78 -32.04 18.40
N ASP A 640 14.01 -31.60 17.40
CA ASP A 640 14.10 -32.12 16.03
C ASP A 640 14.39 -31.05 14.96
N GLN A 641 14.55 -29.79 15.37
CA GLN A 641 14.78 -28.62 14.50
C GLN A 641 13.68 -28.39 13.45
N SER A 642 12.48 -28.95 13.65
CA SER A 642 11.33 -28.77 12.77
C SER A 642 10.47 -27.57 13.18
N GLU A 643 9.62 -27.08 12.27
CA GLU A 643 8.57 -26.10 12.59
C GLU A 643 7.30 -26.78 13.18
N THR A 644 7.36 -28.07 13.51
CA THR A 644 6.26 -28.79 14.17
C THR A 644 6.29 -28.54 15.67
N LEU A 645 5.31 -27.78 16.16
CA LEU A 645 5.23 -27.36 17.56
C LEU A 645 4.07 -28.07 18.28
N TYR A 646 4.21 -28.29 19.58
CA TYR A 646 3.18 -28.86 20.44
C TYR A 646 3.23 -28.18 21.82
N ALA A 647 2.15 -28.28 22.59
CA ALA A 647 2.08 -27.71 23.94
C ALA A 647 3.19 -28.28 24.83
N GLY A 648 3.93 -27.44 25.56
CA GLY A 648 5.08 -27.87 26.36
C GLY A 648 6.40 -28.06 25.60
N ALA A 649 6.43 -27.93 24.27
CA ALA A 649 7.66 -28.12 23.49
C ALA A 649 8.73 -27.09 23.86
N ASN A 650 9.99 -27.53 24.00
CA ASN A 650 11.14 -26.64 24.04
C ASN A 650 11.39 -26.10 22.64
N VAL A 651 11.35 -24.79 22.47
CA VAL A 651 11.50 -24.12 21.18
C VAL A 651 12.73 -23.23 21.16
N VAL A 652 13.26 -23.04 19.96
CA VAL A 652 14.26 -22.03 19.64
C VAL A 652 13.58 -20.99 18.76
N ILE A 653 13.51 -19.76 19.25
CA ILE A 653 13.02 -18.60 18.53
C ILE A 653 14.24 -17.86 18.00
N ARG A 654 14.36 -17.73 16.68
CA ARG A 654 15.50 -17.12 15.99
C ARG A 654 15.11 -15.79 15.37
N GLY A 655 16.02 -14.84 15.48
CA GLY A 655 15.80 -13.50 14.97
C GLY A 655 17.04 -12.64 15.07
N GLU A 656 16.81 -11.34 15.10
CA GLU A 656 17.81 -10.30 15.31
C GLU A 656 17.20 -9.19 16.18
N ARG A 657 18.08 -8.33 16.71
CA ARG A 657 17.70 -7.18 17.54
C ARG A 657 16.94 -7.57 18.81
N PHE A 658 17.13 -8.78 19.33
CA PHE A 658 16.65 -9.11 20.66
C PHE A 658 17.52 -8.38 21.70
N SER A 659 16.95 -8.02 22.84
CA SER A 659 17.73 -7.49 23.94
C SER A 659 18.70 -8.55 24.47
N THR A 660 19.84 -8.14 25.03
CA THR A 660 20.77 -9.06 25.71
C THR A 660 20.16 -9.69 26.97
N SER A 661 19.16 -9.04 27.56
CA SER A 661 18.33 -9.56 28.64
C SER A 661 16.97 -8.88 28.67
N GLY A 662 15.97 -9.48 29.31
CA GLY A 662 14.67 -8.85 29.57
C GLY A 662 13.68 -8.93 28.42
N ASN A 663 13.89 -9.80 27.43
CA ASN A 663 12.89 -10.05 26.42
C ASN A 663 11.71 -10.82 27.01
N LYS A 664 10.57 -10.72 26.35
CA LYS A 664 9.35 -11.48 26.64
C LYS A 664 8.88 -12.16 25.36
N VAL A 665 8.50 -13.42 25.46
CA VAL A 665 7.82 -14.15 24.39
C VAL A 665 6.33 -14.08 24.68
N VAL A 666 5.56 -13.51 23.75
CA VAL A 666 4.10 -13.44 23.87
C VAL A 666 3.49 -14.45 22.92
N ILE A 667 2.56 -15.25 23.45
CA ILE A 667 1.82 -16.25 22.69
C ILE A 667 0.33 -15.96 22.86
N GLU A 668 -0.36 -15.78 21.74
CA GLU A 668 -1.81 -15.55 21.72
C GLU A 668 -2.50 -16.69 20.98
N GLN A 669 -3.52 -17.26 21.61
CA GLN A 669 -4.37 -18.30 21.03
C GLN A 669 -5.82 -18.08 21.48
N ALA A 670 -6.72 -17.98 20.51
CA ALA A 670 -8.12 -17.59 20.72
C ALA A 670 -8.22 -16.26 21.52
N GLN A 671 -8.69 -16.29 22.77
CA GLN A 671 -8.77 -15.11 23.65
C GLN A 671 -7.70 -15.12 24.76
N ARG A 672 -6.79 -16.09 24.75
CA ARG A 672 -5.76 -16.25 25.78
C ARG A 672 -4.46 -15.61 25.31
N ARG A 673 -3.86 -14.83 26.19
CA ARG A 673 -2.53 -14.23 26.02
C ARG A 673 -1.62 -14.76 27.13
N THR A 674 -0.50 -15.36 26.75
CA THR A 674 0.51 -15.87 27.68
C THR A 674 1.82 -15.11 27.44
N ILE A 675 2.46 -14.65 28.52
CA ILE A 675 3.74 -13.95 28.47
C ILE A 675 4.77 -14.82 29.18
N LEU A 676 5.85 -15.17 28.48
CA LEU A 676 7.00 -15.87 29.03
C LEU A 676 8.16 -14.89 29.11
N ALA A 677 8.78 -14.75 30.28
CA ALA A 677 9.90 -13.83 30.51
C ALA A 677 11.08 -14.46 31.29
N SER A 678 10.87 -15.66 31.83
CA SER A 678 11.86 -16.45 32.56
C SER A 678 11.28 -17.85 32.80
N GLY A 679 12.10 -18.82 33.21
CA GLY A 679 11.64 -20.16 33.56
C GLY A 679 12.68 -21.25 33.29
N ALA A 680 12.32 -22.50 33.60
CA ALA A 680 13.16 -23.65 33.29
C ALA A 680 13.38 -23.74 31.76
N GLY A 681 14.65 -23.79 31.34
CA GLY A 681 15.00 -23.83 29.91
C GLY A 681 15.03 -22.47 29.20
N TRP A 682 14.81 -21.36 29.92
CA TRP A 682 14.95 -20.01 29.37
C TRP A 682 16.43 -19.67 29.14
N SER A 683 16.75 -19.21 27.92
CA SER A 683 18.01 -18.53 27.64
C SER A 683 17.80 -17.54 26.50
N GLU A 684 18.35 -16.35 26.59
CA GLU A 684 18.21 -15.32 25.56
C GLU A 684 19.57 -14.74 25.15
N SER A 685 19.65 -14.31 23.90
CA SER A 685 20.76 -13.61 23.27
C SER A 685 20.19 -12.64 22.23
N PRO A 686 21.01 -11.74 21.66
CA PRO A 686 20.56 -10.81 20.63
C PRO A 686 19.94 -11.44 19.36
N THR A 687 20.15 -12.74 19.14
CA THR A 687 19.68 -13.45 17.94
C THR A 687 18.83 -14.69 18.24
N GLN A 688 18.67 -15.05 19.52
CA GLN A 688 18.00 -16.29 19.89
C GLN A 688 17.35 -16.23 21.27
N ILE A 689 16.14 -16.78 21.38
CA ILE A 689 15.49 -17.10 22.66
C ILE A 689 15.17 -18.59 22.67
N ILE A 690 15.56 -19.29 23.74
CA ILE A 690 15.14 -20.66 24.04
C ILE A 690 14.11 -20.59 25.17
N THR A 691 12.98 -21.26 25.01
CA THR A 691 11.93 -21.32 26.03
C THR A 691 11.06 -22.57 25.83
N SER A 692 10.15 -22.86 26.76
CA SER A 692 9.14 -23.90 26.61
C SER A 692 7.78 -23.26 26.30
N LEU A 693 7.07 -23.78 25.29
CA LEU A 693 5.69 -23.36 25.02
C LEU A 693 4.78 -23.75 26.21
N PRO A 694 3.73 -22.98 26.52
CA PRO A 694 2.80 -23.33 27.59
C PRO A 694 2.14 -24.69 27.34
N SER A 695 2.07 -25.54 28.37
CA SER A 695 1.34 -26.82 28.30
C SER A 695 -0.18 -26.63 28.15
N SER A 696 -0.68 -25.42 28.43
CA SER A 696 -2.09 -25.05 28.29
C SER A 696 -2.50 -24.65 26.87
N LEU A 697 -1.57 -24.66 25.89
CA LEU A 697 -1.91 -24.41 24.50
C LEU A 697 -2.77 -25.55 23.95
N LEU A 698 -3.78 -25.16 23.18
CA LEU A 698 -4.66 -26.07 22.46
C LEU A 698 -4.07 -26.36 21.07
N PRO A 699 -4.37 -27.53 20.49
CA PRO A 699 -4.06 -27.80 19.08
C PRO A 699 -4.77 -26.81 18.16
N GLY A 700 -4.06 -26.25 17.18
CA GLY A 700 -4.59 -25.28 16.23
C GLY A 700 -3.71 -24.05 16.04
N PHE A 701 -4.33 -22.94 15.67
CA PHE A 701 -3.66 -21.67 15.38
C PHE A 701 -3.21 -20.96 16.66
N ALA A 702 -2.01 -20.40 16.63
CA ALA A 702 -1.53 -19.44 17.61
C ALA A 702 -0.62 -18.43 16.90
N VAL A 703 -0.41 -17.28 17.54
CA VAL A 703 0.60 -16.31 17.10
C VAL A 703 1.64 -16.13 18.19
N ILE A 704 2.89 -15.93 17.77
CA ILE A 704 4.01 -15.68 18.66
C ILE A 704 4.78 -14.44 18.20
N TYR A 705 5.14 -13.58 19.16
CA TYR A 705 5.98 -12.42 18.93
C TYR A 705 6.88 -12.15 20.14
N ILE A 706 7.93 -11.36 19.92
CA ILE A 706 8.88 -10.95 20.95
C ILE A 706 8.59 -9.52 21.36
N VAL A 707 8.68 -9.25 22.66
CA VAL A 707 8.73 -7.90 23.21
C VAL A 707 10.11 -7.74 23.84
N ASP A 708 10.88 -6.74 23.43
CA ASP A 708 12.21 -6.54 23.98
C ASP A 708 12.19 -5.81 25.34
N ALA A 709 13.36 -5.53 25.91
CA ALA A 709 13.48 -4.87 27.21
C ALA A 709 12.97 -3.41 27.20
N GLN A 710 12.88 -2.79 26.03
CA GLN A 710 12.34 -1.44 25.85
C GLN A 710 10.81 -1.44 25.65
N GLY A 711 10.20 -2.63 25.54
CA GLY A 711 8.77 -2.78 25.33
C GLY A 711 8.36 -2.79 23.85
N ARG A 712 9.32 -2.80 22.91
CA ARG A 712 9.03 -2.82 21.48
C ARG A 712 8.68 -4.23 21.04
N GLU A 713 7.61 -4.37 20.28
CA GLU A 713 7.08 -5.65 19.85
C GLU A 713 7.50 -6.02 18.41
N SER A 714 7.92 -7.26 18.18
CA SER A 714 8.19 -7.79 16.84
C SER A 714 6.90 -7.96 16.02
N ARG A 715 7.06 -8.21 14.72
CA ARG A 715 6.01 -8.84 13.91
C ARG A 715 5.60 -10.18 14.54
N ALA A 716 4.32 -10.49 14.46
CA ALA A 716 3.80 -11.77 14.90
C ALA A 716 3.96 -12.83 13.82
N GLN A 717 4.48 -13.99 14.22
CA GLN A 717 4.54 -15.16 13.36
C GLN A 717 3.39 -16.11 13.72
N ALA A 718 2.63 -16.51 12.70
CA ALA A 718 1.64 -17.57 12.86
C ALA A 718 2.36 -18.90 13.09
N ILE A 719 1.88 -19.67 14.06
CA ILE A 719 2.33 -21.03 14.35
C ILE A 719 1.13 -21.96 14.44
N HIS A 720 1.37 -23.24 14.18
CA HIS A 720 0.37 -24.28 14.33
C HIS A 720 0.80 -25.27 15.42
N ILE A 721 -0.05 -25.45 16.42
CA ILE A 721 0.15 -26.40 17.52
C ILE A 721 -0.47 -27.75 17.14
N SER A 722 0.36 -28.78 17.04
CA SER A 722 -0.06 -30.15 16.75
C SER A 722 -0.77 -30.81 17.94
N GLN A 723 -1.70 -31.73 17.65
CA GLN A 723 -2.37 -32.58 18.66
C GLN A 723 -1.45 -33.64 19.27
N VAL A 724 -0.44 -34.08 18.51
CA VAL A 724 0.36 -35.25 18.84
C VAL A 724 1.80 -34.81 19.00
N GLN A 725 2.36 -35.06 20.19
CA GLN A 725 3.80 -35.28 20.29
C GLN A 725 4.03 -36.57 19.53
N THR A 726 4.43 -36.48 18.26
CA THR A 726 4.93 -37.65 17.53
C THR A 726 6.17 -38.07 18.29
N GLN A 727 5.99 -38.96 19.28
CA GLN A 727 7.08 -39.72 19.82
C GLN A 727 7.65 -40.46 18.63
N ARG A 728 8.73 -39.94 18.06
CA ARG A 728 9.58 -40.75 17.19
C ARG A 728 9.91 -41.95 18.05
N SER A 729 9.29 -43.07 17.69
CA SER A 729 9.58 -44.36 18.27
C SER A 729 11.08 -44.54 18.16
N THR A 730 11.80 -44.37 19.27
CA THR A 730 13.14 -44.88 19.44
C THR A 730 13.00 -46.38 19.58
N ASP A 731 12.56 -47.06 18.52
CA ASP A 731 12.70 -48.50 18.39
C ASP A 731 14.06 -48.70 17.71
N PRO A 732 15.12 -49.11 18.44
CA PRO A 732 16.44 -49.30 17.89
C PRO A 732 16.58 -50.66 17.18
N ARG A 733 15.47 -51.23 16.68
CA ARG A 733 15.49 -52.52 15.98
C ARG A 733 16.11 -52.45 14.59
#